data_AF-A0A7G2D8C8-F1
#
_entry.id   AF-A0A7G2D8C8-F1
#
_cell.length_a   1.000
_cell.length_b   1.000
_cell.length_c   1.000
_cell.angle_alpha   90.00
_cell.angle_beta   90.00
_cell.angle_gamma   90.00
#
_symmetry.space_group_name_H-M   'P 1'
#
loop_
_entity.id
_entity.type
_entity.pdbx_description
1 polymer ?
#
loop_
_entity_poly.entity_id
_entity_poly.type
_entity_poly.pdbx_seq_one_letter_code
_entity_poly.pdbx_strand_id
1 'polypeptide(L)'
;MRRRAYIINSTVILLIIPLILLLATYEDVSSQIVFYQSERMQVERTYRVVSYIEMDFQRTLEISGKRAVVTVVDYIASTGNFLSASSSPANITIRDLMLVEEAQGVSQQYADKLMKDQTVFRWLLNISSELDKQGYTLEVDDTAISDVAGMSRESRKEFLRKNVDITVAPLDSFRIVVKARINNVKIYDSANNVVYQGTIPRDGYVYSIVSIEELEDPMFSALTGGRYFRSIRPCNYTYPELIDRPIKVLYGDGASNVYHYPGVYSKTTDLGNIFFGNVYPGDGASAYVIKSGTPTDPSTPMIVNTSLTEGGDLADPSRVFKTGDLGVLAFDETSGSGSTNWCSGLEYRLNITVTNNAGEDLDDYQIPILLSTAKGFSPQLLRAIFRNTQASGEDPYTTNASIRIYDSNCNPVPFWIEYWDVQNRKALIWIRTSIPRRGSTKLQLYFGNSAEPVKGNGEDVFIFFEDFNRDTIDSTKWTNTSVAGDNGHNTGPGTWTVENGILKSDTSNKAYGLVSIRTFAAPIIIEARMRNNPRDLDNDVIGVLFAFQKWDEFYGALIDYGDTGWGASTSLVADSLDWQERFNDDTARTTPKNGNWHIVKVEFYRPGYARYYLDNTLISDKHDAQSSYSQGAVGLVSGYMGGGAHFDWIFVRKYPSIDPDISYATIEQYSQSQTTVKTVPARAYDLQPFVECLMDQRYFGTYSGWSFFERLENSNRNHEGYVRLAKRMQDEMGIKYGNEYYPIGLVSFTIPHRVYDEKLFNIFVSLQIAPEEGVSSADYNFLNHYFKSRDVISSTGYRVWGISYEDPNNPNPNLHNPREVPFFMDYGTAVAIFGAEGANDLLKR
;
A
#
# COMPACT_ATOMS: atom_id res chain seq x y z
N MET A 1 -4.43 -92.39 -93.45
CA MET A 1 -4.42 -92.04 -92.01
C MET A 1 -3.26 -91.14 -91.53
N ARG A 2 -2.35 -90.65 -92.40
CA ARG A 2 -1.19 -89.83 -91.96
C ARG A 2 -1.34 -88.30 -91.98
N ARG A 3 -2.39 -87.72 -92.60
CA ARG A 3 -2.62 -86.25 -92.62
C ARG A 3 -3.49 -85.70 -91.48
N ARG A 4 -4.33 -86.53 -90.85
CA ARG A 4 -5.21 -86.10 -89.73
C ARG A 4 -4.45 -85.99 -88.40
N ALA A 5 -3.46 -86.84 -88.17
CA ALA A 5 -2.62 -86.77 -86.96
C ALA A 5 -1.72 -85.52 -86.92
N TYR A 6 -1.24 -85.04 -88.07
CA TYR A 6 -0.42 -83.82 -88.14
C TYR A 6 -1.24 -82.55 -87.88
N ILE A 7 -2.44 -82.45 -88.46
CA ILE A 7 -3.33 -81.30 -88.22
C ILE A 7 -3.79 -81.25 -86.76
N ILE A 8 -4.17 -82.39 -86.15
CA ILE A 8 -4.58 -82.43 -84.75
C ILE A 8 -3.43 -82.04 -83.82
N ASN A 9 -2.20 -82.49 -84.07
CA ASN A 9 -1.04 -82.08 -83.27
C ASN A 9 -0.72 -80.58 -83.42
N SER A 10 -0.80 -80.02 -84.64
CA SER A 10 -0.58 -78.60 -84.86
C SER A 10 -1.68 -77.72 -84.25
N THR A 11 -2.95 -78.13 -84.29
CA THR A 11 -4.06 -77.40 -83.63
C THR A 11 -3.96 -77.47 -82.12
N VAL A 12 -3.54 -78.61 -81.55
CA VAL A 12 -3.28 -78.76 -80.11
C VAL A 12 -2.10 -77.88 -79.68
N ILE A 13 -1.00 -77.83 -80.43
CA ILE A 13 0.13 -76.93 -80.14
C ILE A 13 -0.28 -75.45 -80.27
N LEU A 14 -1.08 -75.09 -81.28
CA LEU A 14 -1.62 -73.73 -81.47
C LEU A 14 -2.56 -73.29 -80.35
N LEU A 15 -3.23 -74.21 -79.66
CA LEU A 15 -4.08 -73.92 -78.49
C LEU A 15 -3.29 -73.97 -77.17
N ILE A 16 -2.29 -74.84 -77.07
CA ILE A 16 -1.46 -74.99 -75.86
C ILE A 16 -0.50 -73.81 -75.69
N ILE A 17 0.09 -73.26 -76.76
CA ILE A 17 1.02 -72.13 -76.63
C ILE A 17 0.35 -70.91 -75.99
N PRO A 18 -0.83 -70.43 -76.46
CA PRO A 18 -1.56 -69.35 -75.80
C PRO A 18 -2.00 -69.69 -74.38
N LEU A 19 -2.38 -70.95 -74.12
CA LEU A 19 -2.82 -71.39 -72.79
C LEU A 19 -1.66 -71.40 -71.78
N ILE A 20 -0.47 -71.86 -72.20
CA ILE A 20 0.75 -71.82 -71.38
C ILE A 20 1.19 -70.38 -71.15
N LEU A 21 1.12 -69.51 -72.18
CA LEU A 21 1.40 -68.08 -72.02
C LEU A 21 0.39 -67.40 -71.08
N LEU A 22 -0.89 -67.77 -71.14
CA LEU A 22 -1.93 -67.28 -70.23
C LEU A 22 -1.69 -67.77 -68.79
N LEU A 23 -1.30 -69.04 -68.61
CA LEU A 23 -0.94 -69.60 -67.31
C LEU A 23 0.31 -68.93 -66.71
N ALA A 24 1.35 -68.74 -67.52
CA ALA A 24 2.58 -68.07 -67.09
C ALA A 24 2.33 -66.59 -66.73
N THR A 25 1.50 -65.89 -67.51
CA THR A 25 1.12 -64.50 -67.18
C THR A 25 0.18 -64.42 -65.98
N TYR A 26 -0.74 -65.37 -65.80
CA TYR A 26 -1.58 -65.45 -64.61
C TYR A 26 -0.77 -65.75 -63.34
N GLU A 27 0.20 -66.67 -63.42
CA GLU A 27 1.12 -66.98 -62.32
C GLU A 27 1.98 -65.77 -61.96
N ASP A 28 2.55 -65.09 -62.96
CA ASP A 28 3.35 -63.88 -62.76
C ASP A 28 2.51 -62.76 -62.11
N VAL A 29 1.34 -62.44 -62.66
CA VAL A 29 0.44 -61.41 -62.10
C VAL A 29 -0.08 -61.80 -60.71
N SER A 30 -0.46 -63.06 -60.50
CA SER A 30 -0.90 -63.53 -59.17
C SER A 30 0.24 -63.47 -58.15
N SER A 31 1.46 -63.82 -58.54
CA SER A 31 2.63 -63.74 -57.66
C SER A 31 2.94 -62.29 -57.29
N GLN A 32 2.85 -61.36 -58.26
CA GLN A 32 3.00 -59.93 -58.03
C GLN A 32 1.91 -59.39 -57.10
N ILE A 33 0.65 -59.77 -57.29
CA ILE A 33 -0.45 -59.35 -56.41
C ILE A 33 -0.23 -59.84 -54.97
N VAL A 34 0.13 -61.11 -54.77
CA VAL A 34 0.40 -61.66 -53.43
C VAL A 34 1.61 -60.97 -52.80
N PHE A 35 2.66 -60.70 -53.58
CA PHE A 35 3.83 -59.96 -53.12
C PHE A 35 3.46 -58.53 -52.69
N TYR A 36 2.74 -57.77 -53.52
CA TYR A 36 2.29 -56.41 -53.19
C TYR A 36 1.30 -56.37 -52.01
N GLN A 37 0.43 -57.36 -51.86
CA GLN A 37 -0.46 -57.47 -50.70
C GLN A 37 0.33 -57.77 -49.42
N SER A 38 1.34 -58.64 -49.50
CA SER A 38 2.23 -58.93 -48.38
C SER A 38 3.05 -57.70 -47.98
N GLU A 39 3.65 -56.99 -48.93
CA GLU A 39 4.36 -55.72 -48.68
C GLU A 39 3.45 -54.68 -48.04
N ARG A 40 2.22 -54.52 -48.57
CA ARG A 40 1.25 -53.58 -48.02
C ARG A 40 0.83 -53.94 -46.59
N MET A 41 0.59 -55.22 -46.29
CA MET A 41 0.26 -55.66 -44.93
C MET A 41 1.43 -55.42 -43.97
N GLN A 42 2.68 -55.66 -44.40
CA GLN A 42 3.86 -55.39 -43.60
C GLN A 42 4.00 -53.89 -43.32
N VAL A 43 3.89 -53.03 -44.35
CA VAL A 43 3.93 -51.57 -44.20
C VAL A 43 2.81 -51.07 -43.28
N GLU A 44 1.61 -51.60 -43.39
CA GLU A 44 0.47 -51.21 -42.53
C GLU A 44 0.71 -51.62 -41.06
N ARG A 45 1.24 -52.83 -40.83
CA ARG A 45 1.58 -53.30 -39.48
C ARG A 45 2.68 -52.44 -38.86
N THR A 46 3.74 -52.14 -39.61
CA THR A 46 4.81 -51.22 -39.20
C THR A 46 4.27 -49.83 -38.87
N TYR A 47 3.44 -49.27 -39.75
CA TYR A 47 2.84 -47.96 -39.54
C TYR A 47 2.03 -47.91 -38.25
N ARG A 48 1.24 -48.96 -37.95
CA ARG A 48 0.46 -49.06 -36.71
C ARG A 48 1.36 -49.15 -35.47
N VAL A 49 2.43 -49.94 -35.52
CA VAL A 49 3.39 -50.07 -34.40
C VAL A 49 4.05 -48.72 -34.10
N VAL A 50 4.59 -48.04 -35.11
CA VAL A 50 5.26 -46.74 -34.92
C VAL A 50 4.28 -45.68 -34.44
N SER A 51 3.07 -45.63 -35.01
CA SER A 51 2.04 -44.67 -34.57
C SER A 51 1.58 -44.91 -33.12
N TYR A 52 1.54 -46.17 -32.68
CA TYR A 52 1.26 -46.51 -31.28
C TYR A 52 2.37 -46.02 -30.36
N ILE A 53 3.63 -46.25 -30.71
CA ILE A 53 4.79 -45.78 -29.93
C ILE A 53 4.78 -44.25 -29.85
N GLU A 54 4.47 -43.54 -30.94
CA GLU A 54 4.37 -42.07 -30.95
C GLU A 54 3.30 -41.55 -29.96
N MET A 55 2.11 -42.15 -29.98
CA MET A 55 1.01 -41.77 -29.10
C MET A 55 1.31 -42.10 -27.62
N ASP A 56 1.90 -43.26 -27.38
CA ASP A 56 2.26 -43.70 -26.03
C ASP A 56 3.45 -42.90 -25.47
N PHE A 57 4.38 -42.48 -26.33
CA PHE A 57 5.45 -41.55 -25.97
C PHE A 57 4.87 -40.21 -25.52
N GLN A 58 3.90 -39.65 -26.25
CA GLN A 58 3.22 -38.42 -25.84
C GLN A 58 2.57 -38.53 -24.46
N ARG A 59 1.84 -39.63 -24.20
CA ARG A 59 1.22 -39.90 -22.89
C ARG A 59 2.26 -40.06 -21.80
N THR A 60 3.39 -40.70 -22.11
CA THR A 60 4.50 -40.86 -21.18
C THR A 60 5.10 -39.52 -20.80
N LEU A 61 5.29 -38.60 -21.75
CA LEU A 61 5.77 -37.25 -21.47
C LEU A 61 4.80 -36.49 -20.56
N GLU A 62 3.50 -36.66 -20.75
CA GLU A 62 2.47 -36.04 -19.90
C GLU A 62 2.53 -36.57 -18.46
N ILE A 63 2.54 -37.89 -18.29
CA ILE A 63 2.56 -38.54 -16.97
C ILE A 63 3.87 -38.23 -16.25
N SER A 64 5.01 -38.46 -16.92
CA SER A 64 6.33 -38.23 -16.38
C SER A 64 6.55 -36.74 -16.06
N GLY A 65 6.08 -35.85 -16.93
CA GLY A 65 6.13 -34.40 -16.72
C GLY A 65 5.32 -33.95 -15.51
N LYS A 66 4.07 -34.42 -15.35
CA LYS A 66 3.24 -34.15 -14.17
C LYS A 66 3.92 -34.64 -12.89
N ARG A 67 4.45 -35.87 -12.90
CA ARG A 67 5.15 -36.44 -11.73
C ARG A 67 6.40 -35.64 -11.39
N ALA A 68 7.21 -35.27 -12.38
CA ALA A 68 8.44 -34.52 -12.15
C ALA A 68 8.15 -33.13 -11.56
N VAL A 69 7.14 -32.43 -12.07
CA VAL A 69 6.71 -31.14 -11.52
C VAL A 69 6.25 -31.28 -10.07
N VAL A 70 5.39 -32.25 -9.77
CA VAL A 70 4.91 -32.50 -8.40
C VAL A 70 6.06 -32.90 -7.47
N THR A 71 7.02 -33.71 -7.93
CA THR A 71 8.23 -34.07 -7.16
C THR A 71 9.03 -32.84 -6.75
N VAL A 72 9.23 -31.90 -7.67
CA VAL A 72 9.97 -30.67 -7.37
C VAL A 72 9.19 -29.79 -6.39
N VAL A 73 7.87 -29.66 -6.56
CA VAL A 73 7.01 -28.93 -5.61
C VAL A 73 7.06 -29.56 -4.22
N ASP A 74 6.87 -30.88 -4.10
CA ASP A 74 6.93 -31.62 -2.83
C ASP A 74 8.30 -31.44 -2.15
N TYR A 75 9.39 -31.53 -2.92
CA TYR A 75 10.75 -31.32 -2.41
C TYR A 75 10.94 -29.91 -1.84
N ILE A 76 10.56 -28.86 -2.59
CA ILE A 76 10.75 -27.47 -2.16
C ILE A 76 9.85 -27.16 -0.97
N ALA A 77 8.56 -27.52 -1.04
CA ALA A 77 7.60 -27.28 0.04
C ALA A 77 7.99 -28.00 1.34
N SER A 78 8.52 -29.21 1.24
CA SER A 78 8.91 -30.01 2.42
C SER A 78 10.27 -29.63 3.01
N THR A 79 11.22 -29.17 2.19
CA THR A 79 12.61 -28.93 2.64
C THR A 79 12.96 -27.46 2.78
N GLY A 80 12.20 -26.56 2.17
CA GLY A 80 12.53 -25.13 2.06
C GLY A 80 13.70 -24.83 1.10
N ASN A 81 14.28 -25.84 0.45
CA ASN A 81 15.44 -25.67 -0.44
C ASN A 81 14.98 -25.44 -1.88
N PHE A 82 15.22 -24.24 -2.39
CA PHE A 82 14.96 -23.88 -3.78
C PHE A 82 16.01 -24.47 -4.74
N LEU A 83 15.61 -24.63 -6.01
CA LEU A 83 16.51 -25.05 -7.07
C LEU A 83 17.57 -23.98 -7.37
N SER A 84 18.75 -24.41 -7.82
CA SER A 84 19.82 -23.48 -8.18
C SER A 84 19.60 -22.94 -9.58
N ALA A 85 19.27 -21.66 -9.69
CA ALA A 85 19.11 -20.97 -10.98
C ALA A 85 20.36 -21.05 -11.90
N SER A 86 21.56 -21.31 -11.37
CA SER A 86 22.79 -21.43 -12.15
C SER A 86 23.17 -22.86 -12.52
N SER A 87 23.03 -23.81 -11.59
CA SER A 87 23.57 -25.17 -11.77
C SER A 87 22.50 -26.23 -12.04
N SER A 88 21.27 -26.01 -11.58
CA SER A 88 20.13 -26.93 -11.71
C SER A 88 18.82 -26.15 -11.86
N PRO A 89 18.69 -25.30 -12.90
CA PRO A 89 17.47 -24.54 -13.13
C PRO A 89 16.27 -25.45 -13.37
N ALA A 90 15.06 -24.95 -13.12
CA ALA A 90 13.83 -25.73 -13.08
C ALA A 90 13.60 -26.56 -14.35
N ASN A 91 13.81 -25.98 -15.53
CA ASN A 91 13.65 -26.69 -16.80
C ASN A 91 14.59 -27.90 -16.94
N ILE A 92 15.85 -27.76 -16.49
CA ILE A 92 16.86 -28.83 -16.54
C ILE A 92 16.56 -29.92 -15.51
N THR A 93 16.18 -29.51 -14.29
CA THR A 93 15.84 -30.42 -13.19
C THR A 93 14.62 -31.27 -13.53
N ILE A 94 13.54 -30.66 -14.03
CA ILE A 94 12.33 -31.38 -14.44
C ILE A 94 12.67 -32.34 -15.60
N ARG A 95 13.42 -31.89 -16.61
CA ARG A 95 13.86 -32.74 -17.73
C ARG A 95 14.64 -33.97 -17.24
N ASP A 96 15.61 -33.79 -16.35
CA ASP A 96 16.45 -34.88 -15.87
C ASP A 96 15.66 -35.89 -15.03
N LEU A 97 14.73 -35.43 -14.18
CA LEU A 97 13.80 -36.30 -13.46
C LEU A 97 12.96 -37.14 -14.42
N MET A 98 12.42 -36.51 -15.47
CA MET A 98 11.64 -37.22 -16.49
C MET A 98 12.45 -38.28 -17.23
N LEU A 99 13.74 -38.02 -17.48
CA LEU A 99 14.62 -38.94 -18.19
C LEU A 99 15.01 -40.16 -17.32
N VAL A 100 15.50 -39.94 -16.11
CA VAL A 100 16.21 -40.98 -15.32
C VAL A 100 15.94 -40.96 -13.80
N GLU A 101 14.84 -40.35 -13.32
CA GLU A 101 14.46 -40.36 -11.88
C GLU A 101 15.45 -39.60 -10.98
N GLU A 102 16.35 -38.82 -11.56
CA GLU A 102 17.44 -38.13 -10.85
C GLU A 102 17.72 -36.76 -11.41
N ALA A 103 17.81 -35.77 -10.53
CA ALA A 103 18.27 -34.45 -10.89
C ALA A 103 19.19 -33.86 -9.82
N GLN A 104 20.15 -33.06 -10.26
CA GLN A 104 20.98 -32.28 -9.37
C GLN A 104 20.10 -31.30 -8.58
N GLY A 105 20.31 -31.19 -7.28
CA GLY A 105 19.54 -30.28 -6.42
C GLY A 105 18.25 -30.88 -5.84
N VAL A 106 17.86 -32.11 -6.22
CA VAL A 106 16.73 -32.84 -5.61
C VAL A 106 17.25 -34.11 -4.97
N SER A 107 16.89 -34.35 -3.71
CA SER A 107 17.30 -35.58 -2.99
C SER A 107 16.61 -36.82 -3.58
N GLN A 108 17.36 -37.92 -3.69
CA GLN A 108 16.86 -39.18 -4.25
C GLN A 108 15.61 -39.68 -3.54
N GLN A 109 15.53 -39.53 -2.22
CA GLN A 109 14.37 -39.99 -1.44
C GLN A 109 13.05 -39.34 -1.91
N TYR A 110 13.09 -38.07 -2.34
CA TYR A 110 11.92 -37.36 -2.85
C TYR A 110 11.62 -37.76 -4.30
N ALA A 111 12.66 -37.96 -5.11
CA ALA A 111 12.51 -38.46 -6.47
C ALA A 111 11.84 -39.85 -6.48
N ASP A 112 12.35 -40.80 -5.69
CA ASP A 112 11.86 -42.19 -5.61
C ASP A 112 10.37 -42.29 -5.20
N LYS A 113 9.84 -41.30 -4.48
CA LYS A 113 8.45 -41.31 -3.99
C LYS A 113 7.44 -41.24 -5.13
N LEU A 114 7.74 -40.48 -6.18
CA LEU A 114 6.79 -40.16 -7.26
C LEU A 114 7.32 -40.45 -8.67
N MET A 115 8.63 -40.42 -8.87
CA MET A 115 9.26 -40.67 -10.17
C MET A 115 9.62 -42.14 -10.40
N LYS A 116 9.60 -42.97 -9.35
CA LYS A 116 9.90 -44.38 -9.46
C LYS A 116 9.00 -45.07 -10.47
N ASP A 117 9.64 -45.70 -11.45
CA ASP A 117 8.98 -46.34 -12.58
C ASP A 117 8.14 -45.40 -13.47
N GLN A 118 8.28 -44.07 -13.35
CA GLN A 118 7.51 -43.05 -14.10
C GLN A 118 8.38 -42.23 -15.08
N THR A 119 9.52 -42.78 -15.53
CA THR A 119 10.47 -42.08 -16.40
C THR A 119 10.34 -42.50 -17.87
N VAL A 120 10.85 -41.65 -18.77
CA VAL A 120 10.98 -41.98 -20.21
C VAL A 120 11.86 -43.22 -20.38
N PHE A 121 12.93 -43.37 -19.59
CA PHE A 121 13.75 -44.57 -19.62
C PHE A 121 12.96 -45.82 -19.22
N ARG A 122 12.14 -45.73 -18.17
CA ARG A 122 11.29 -46.86 -17.76
C ARG A 122 10.29 -47.23 -18.84
N TRP A 123 9.67 -46.24 -19.47
CA TRP A 123 8.79 -46.46 -20.60
C TRP A 123 9.51 -47.13 -21.78
N LEU A 124 10.72 -46.69 -22.14
CA LEU A 124 11.54 -47.33 -23.17
C LEU A 124 11.79 -48.81 -22.86
N LEU A 125 12.07 -49.16 -21.60
CA LEU A 125 12.23 -50.56 -21.18
C LEU A 125 10.95 -51.37 -21.34
N ASN A 126 9.81 -50.79 -20.95
CA ASN A 126 8.52 -51.47 -21.04
C ASN A 126 8.11 -51.68 -22.51
N ILE A 127 8.24 -50.65 -23.35
CA ILE A 127 7.94 -50.75 -24.78
C ILE A 127 8.88 -51.71 -25.49
N SER A 128 10.18 -51.67 -25.20
CA SER A 128 11.12 -52.65 -25.74
C SER A 128 10.69 -54.07 -25.39
N SER A 129 10.32 -54.33 -24.13
CA SER A 129 9.85 -55.66 -23.71
C SER A 129 8.54 -56.08 -24.40
N GLU A 130 7.59 -55.17 -24.61
CA GLU A 130 6.34 -55.47 -25.33
C GLU A 130 6.56 -55.68 -26.82
N LEU A 131 7.53 -54.99 -27.43
CA LEU A 131 7.96 -55.21 -28.81
C LEU A 131 8.66 -56.57 -28.96
N ASP A 132 9.54 -56.92 -28.03
CA ASP A 132 10.25 -58.20 -28.04
C ASP A 132 9.26 -59.39 -28.01
N LYS A 133 8.19 -59.29 -27.19
CA LYS A 133 7.09 -60.29 -27.16
C LYS A 133 6.35 -60.41 -28.50
N GLN A 134 6.33 -59.35 -29.29
CA GLN A 134 5.70 -59.31 -30.61
C GLN A 134 6.69 -59.70 -31.74
N GLY A 135 7.94 -60.04 -31.40
CA GLY A 135 8.98 -60.40 -32.34
C GLY A 135 9.68 -59.21 -32.97
N TYR A 136 9.71 -58.05 -32.29
CA TYR A 136 10.41 -56.85 -32.73
C TYR A 136 11.47 -56.42 -31.72
N THR A 137 12.66 -56.05 -32.18
CA THR A 137 13.74 -55.53 -31.32
C THR A 137 13.84 -54.01 -31.50
N LEU A 138 13.88 -53.25 -30.41
CA LEU A 138 14.05 -51.79 -30.41
C LEU A 138 15.50 -51.40 -30.05
N GLU A 139 16.13 -50.62 -30.91
CA GLU A 139 17.45 -50.01 -30.68
C GLU A 139 17.37 -48.49 -30.77
N VAL A 140 18.20 -47.83 -29.97
CA VAL A 140 18.45 -46.39 -30.02
C VAL A 140 19.95 -46.20 -30.17
N ASP A 141 20.39 -45.42 -31.16
CA ASP A 141 21.81 -45.22 -31.46
C ASP A 141 22.62 -46.53 -31.53
N ASP A 142 22.08 -47.50 -32.27
CA ASP A 142 22.65 -48.84 -32.48
C ASP A 142 22.90 -49.62 -31.19
N THR A 143 22.18 -49.28 -30.12
CA THR A 143 22.26 -49.95 -28.81
C THR A 143 20.89 -50.48 -28.43
N ALA A 144 20.79 -51.77 -28.12
CA ALA A 144 19.56 -52.37 -27.63
C ALA A 144 19.19 -51.79 -26.25
N ILE A 145 17.90 -51.56 -26.00
CA ILE A 145 17.44 -50.96 -24.74
C ILE A 145 17.80 -51.84 -23.52
N SER A 146 17.90 -53.15 -23.68
CA SER A 146 18.42 -54.07 -22.66
C SER A 146 19.86 -53.78 -22.25
N ASP A 147 20.71 -53.39 -23.20
CA ASP A 147 22.12 -53.07 -22.95
C ASP A 147 22.24 -51.70 -22.27
N VAL A 148 21.38 -50.75 -22.64
CA VAL A 148 21.23 -49.46 -21.94
C VAL A 148 20.82 -49.67 -20.47
N ALA A 149 20.00 -50.68 -20.17
CA ALA A 149 19.68 -51.05 -18.80
C ALA A 149 20.88 -51.61 -18.03
N GLY A 150 21.80 -52.31 -18.71
CA GLY A 150 23.05 -52.81 -18.13
C GLY A 150 24.11 -51.73 -17.86
N MET A 151 23.97 -50.53 -18.43
CA MET A 151 24.92 -49.43 -18.23
C MET A 151 24.96 -48.94 -16.77
N SER A 152 26.10 -48.36 -16.38
CA SER A 152 26.18 -47.60 -15.13
C SER A 152 25.23 -46.39 -15.16
N ARG A 153 24.81 -45.94 -13.99
CA ARG A 153 23.86 -44.82 -13.81
C ARG A 153 24.25 -43.58 -14.62
N GLU A 154 25.51 -43.15 -14.51
CA GLU A 154 26.04 -41.99 -15.23
C GLU A 154 26.08 -42.20 -16.75
N SER A 155 26.58 -43.36 -17.21
CA SER A 155 26.66 -43.67 -18.65
C SER A 155 25.28 -43.73 -19.28
N ARG A 156 24.30 -44.28 -18.55
CA ARG A 156 22.90 -44.32 -18.98
C ARG A 156 22.31 -42.91 -19.11
N LYS A 157 22.56 -42.05 -18.13
CA LYS A 157 22.11 -40.66 -18.15
C LYS A 157 22.70 -39.87 -19.33
N GLU A 158 23.99 -40.05 -19.60
CA GLU A 158 24.66 -39.44 -20.75
C GLU A 158 24.12 -39.96 -22.08
N PHE A 159 23.95 -41.28 -22.21
CA PHE A 159 23.34 -41.91 -23.37
C PHE A 159 21.93 -41.34 -23.65
N LEU A 160 21.08 -41.27 -22.63
CA LEU A 160 19.71 -40.76 -22.78
C LEU A 160 19.67 -39.28 -23.11
N ARG A 161 20.52 -38.45 -22.49
CA ARG A 161 20.61 -37.01 -22.82
C ARG A 161 21.07 -36.76 -24.27
N LYS A 162 21.91 -37.65 -24.82
CA LYS A 162 22.37 -37.57 -26.21
C LYS A 162 21.25 -37.97 -27.19
N ASN A 163 20.51 -39.03 -26.86
CA ASN A 163 19.62 -39.70 -27.80
C ASN A 163 18.13 -39.33 -27.64
N VAL A 164 17.73 -38.79 -26.50
CA VAL A 164 16.38 -38.30 -26.23
C VAL A 164 16.45 -36.78 -26.02
N ASP A 165 16.13 -36.04 -27.07
CA ASP A 165 16.02 -34.58 -27.01
C ASP A 165 14.74 -34.21 -26.27
N ILE A 166 14.85 -33.67 -25.04
CA ILE A 166 13.73 -33.17 -24.25
C ILE A 166 14.00 -31.72 -23.87
N THR A 167 13.07 -30.85 -24.24
CA THR A 167 13.00 -29.46 -23.81
C THR A 167 11.77 -29.26 -22.95
N VAL A 168 11.98 -28.75 -21.73
CA VAL A 168 10.92 -28.36 -20.79
C VAL A 168 10.88 -26.84 -20.72
N ALA A 169 9.70 -26.24 -20.81
CA ALA A 169 9.56 -24.79 -20.81
C ALA A 169 8.21 -24.36 -20.20
N PRO A 170 8.12 -23.15 -19.63
CA PRO A 170 6.82 -22.52 -19.45
C PRO A 170 6.18 -22.33 -20.84
N LEU A 171 4.91 -22.68 -20.97
CA LEU A 171 4.12 -22.38 -22.17
C LEU A 171 3.45 -21.02 -22.00
N ASP A 172 2.82 -20.82 -20.85
CA ASP A 172 2.22 -19.59 -20.35
C ASP A 172 2.24 -19.62 -18.81
N SER A 173 1.57 -18.67 -18.15
CA SER A 173 1.51 -18.55 -16.70
C SER A 173 1.02 -19.80 -15.97
N PHE A 174 0.15 -20.62 -16.57
CA PHE A 174 -0.54 -21.74 -15.91
C PHE A 174 -0.22 -23.10 -16.53
N ARG A 175 0.62 -23.14 -17.56
CA ARG A 175 0.94 -24.37 -18.29
C ARG A 175 2.42 -24.47 -18.61
N ILE A 176 2.93 -25.69 -18.51
CA ILE A 176 4.28 -26.09 -18.91
C ILE A 176 4.16 -26.92 -20.18
N VAL A 177 5.11 -26.76 -21.10
CA VAL A 177 5.23 -27.60 -22.29
C VAL A 177 6.49 -28.46 -22.20
N VAL A 178 6.33 -29.71 -22.59
CA VAL A 178 7.41 -30.65 -22.82
C VAL A 178 7.45 -30.96 -24.31
N LYS A 179 8.53 -30.57 -24.97
CA LYS A 179 8.85 -30.89 -26.36
C LYS A 179 9.87 -32.00 -26.37
N ALA A 180 9.61 -33.11 -27.05
CA ALA A 180 10.55 -34.23 -27.09
C ALA A 180 10.64 -34.97 -28.42
N ARG A 181 11.81 -35.55 -28.68
CA ARG A 181 12.12 -36.43 -29.82
C ARG A 181 13.19 -37.44 -29.44
N ILE A 182 13.02 -38.68 -29.87
CA ILE A 182 14.03 -39.75 -29.77
C ILE A 182 14.75 -39.83 -31.11
N ASN A 183 16.07 -39.73 -31.08
CA ASN A 183 16.93 -39.75 -32.26
C ASN A 183 17.44 -41.17 -32.55
N ASN A 184 17.69 -41.46 -33.83
CA ASN A 184 18.34 -42.69 -34.29
C ASN A 184 17.69 -43.99 -33.76
N VAL A 185 16.37 -44.10 -33.90
CA VAL A 185 15.60 -45.28 -33.53
C VAL A 185 15.59 -46.29 -34.67
N LYS A 186 15.91 -47.54 -34.36
CA LYS A 186 15.79 -48.68 -35.28
C LYS A 186 14.92 -49.77 -34.67
N ILE A 187 14.00 -50.32 -35.46
CA ILE A 187 13.16 -51.46 -35.07
C ILE A 187 13.42 -52.59 -36.05
N TYR A 188 13.76 -53.77 -35.54
CA TYR A 188 14.01 -54.97 -36.32
C TYR A 188 12.88 -55.98 -36.14
N ASP A 189 12.61 -56.82 -37.15
CA ASP A 189 11.77 -58.00 -36.99
C ASP A 189 12.58 -59.21 -36.47
N SER A 190 11.90 -60.32 -36.21
CA SER A 190 12.50 -61.58 -35.78
C SER A 190 13.49 -62.20 -36.78
N ALA A 191 13.51 -61.72 -38.03
CA ALA A 191 14.44 -62.13 -39.07
C ALA A 191 15.62 -61.14 -39.23
N ASN A 192 15.74 -60.17 -38.31
CA ASN A 192 16.77 -59.14 -38.26
C ASN A 192 16.71 -58.14 -39.44
N ASN A 193 15.55 -57.99 -40.08
CA ASN A 193 15.33 -56.95 -41.08
C ASN A 193 14.95 -55.64 -40.41
N VAL A 194 15.42 -54.52 -40.93
CA VAL A 194 15.03 -53.18 -40.45
C VAL A 194 13.60 -52.89 -40.91
N VAL A 195 12.70 -52.83 -39.94
CA VAL A 195 11.26 -52.53 -40.12
C VAL A 195 11.01 -51.03 -40.04
N TYR A 196 11.79 -50.32 -39.22
CA TYR A 196 11.72 -48.88 -39.07
C TYR A 196 13.11 -48.31 -38.76
N GLN A 197 13.44 -47.17 -39.36
CA GLN A 197 14.65 -46.40 -39.05
C GLN A 197 14.33 -44.91 -39.15
N GLY A 198 14.56 -44.15 -38.08
CA GLY A 198 14.26 -42.72 -38.05
C GLY A 198 14.20 -42.14 -36.64
N THR A 199 13.46 -41.05 -36.49
CA THR A 199 13.18 -40.41 -35.18
C THR A 199 11.80 -40.80 -34.68
N ILE A 200 11.59 -40.81 -33.36
CA ILE A 200 10.24 -40.89 -32.79
C ILE A 200 9.93 -39.54 -32.12
N PRO A 201 8.96 -38.76 -32.64
CA PRO A 201 8.07 -39.06 -33.76
C PRO A 201 8.76 -38.99 -35.12
N ARG A 202 8.12 -39.61 -36.13
CA ARG A 202 8.62 -39.70 -37.51
C ARG A 202 8.93 -38.36 -38.15
N ASP A 203 8.20 -37.32 -37.76
CA ASP A 203 8.44 -35.95 -38.18
C ASP A 203 8.35 -35.00 -36.99
N GLY A 204 9.22 -33.99 -36.97
CA GLY A 204 9.23 -32.95 -35.95
C GLY A 204 9.44 -33.47 -34.52
N TYR A 205 8.55 -33.05 -33.63
CA TYR A 205 8.61 -33.29 -32.18
C TYR A 205 7.21 -33.61 -31.64
N VAL A 206 7.16 -34.38 -30.55
CA VAL A 206 5.94 -34.56 -29.76
C VAL A 206 5.89 -33.45 -28.71
N TYR A 207 4.70 -32.91 -28.49
CA TYR A 207 4.42 -31.91 -27.47
C TYR A 207 3.43 -32.47 -26.44
N SER A 208 3.72 -32.23 -25.17
CA SER A 208 2.83 -32.51 -24.05
C SER A 208 2.67 -31.26 -23.20
N ILE A 209 1.44 -30.94 -22.81
CA ILE A 209 1.11 -29.79 -21.98
C ILE A 209 0.75 -30.28 -20.58
N VAL A 210 1.39 -29.70 -19.57
CA VAL A 210 1.17 -29.98 -18.15
C VAL A 210 0.59 -28.73 -17.51
N SER A 211 -0.66 -28.80 -17.03
CA SER A 211 -1.25 -27.71 -16.23
C SER A 211 -0.68 -27.71 -14.81
N ILE A 212 -0.47 -26.52 -14.26
CA ILE A 212 -0.10 -26.30 -12.85
C ILE A 212 -1.26 -25.72 -12.03
N GLU A 213 -2.46 -25.63 -12.61
CA GLU A 213 -3.66 -25.23 -11.86
C GLU A 213 -3.96 -26.24 -10.74
N GLU A 214 -4.44 -25.74 -9.61
CA GLU A 214 -4.67 -26.47 -8.35
C GLU A 214 -3.42 -27.10 -7.72
N LEU A 215 -2.24 -26.94 -8.32
CA LEU A 215 -0.98 -27.32 -7.70
C LEU A 215 -0.60 -26.33 -6.58
N GLU A 216 0.07 -26.82 -5.55
CA GLU A 216 0.64 -25.94 -4.52
C GLU A 216 1.71 -25.03 -5.12
N ASP A 217 1.69 -23.75 -4.73
CA ASP A 217 2.79 -22.83 -4.97
C ASP A 217 3.85 -23.02 -3.86
N PRO A 218 4.97 -23.69 -4.15
CA PRO A 218 5.91 -24.12 -3.12
C PRO A 218 6.64 -22.95 -2.46
N MET A 219 6.60 -21.76 -3.06
CA MET A 219 7.25 -20.57 -2.50
C MET A 219 6.63 -20.16 -1.16
N PHE A 220 5.30 -20.29 -1.02
CA PHE A 220 4.60 -19.99 0.24
C PHE A 220 5.06 -20.93 1.36
N SER A 221 5.04 -22.24 1.11
CA SER A 221 5.43 -23.24 2.09
C SER A 221 6.92 -23.16 2.43
N ALA A 222 7.78 -23.03 1.42
CA ALA A 222 9.23 -22.98 1.63
C ALA A 222 9.67 -21.74 2.43
N LEU A 223 9.15 -20.55 2.09
CA LEU A 223 9.54 -19.32 2.78
C LEU A 223 8.95 -19.21 4.17
N THR A 224 7.72 -19.70 4.38
CA THR A 224 7.07 -19.64 5.70
C THR A 224 7.45 -20.81 6.63
N GLY A 225 8.33 -21.72 6.17
CA GLY A 225 8.70 -22.92 6.92
C GLY A 225 7.53 -23.88 7.16
N GLY A 226 6.65 -24.01 6.16
CA GLY A 226 5.48 -24.90 6.16
C GLY A 226 4.26 -24.37 6.91
N ARG A 227 4.30 -23.12 7.41
CA ARG A 227 3.19 -22.52 8.19
C ARG A 227 2.02 -22.09 7.32
N TYR A 228 2.27 -21.81 6.05
CA TYR A 228 1.29 -21.28 5.12
C TYR A 228 1.53 -21.85 3.73
N PHE A 229 0.46 -22.30 3.09
CA PHE A 229 0.48 -22.89 1.75
C PHE A 229 -0.69 -22.34 0.94
N ARG A 230 -0.54 -22.35 -0.39
CA ARG A 230 -1.56 -21.84 -1.32
C ARG A 230 -1.56 -22.66 -2.60
N SER A 231 -2.75 -22.90 -3.15
CA SER A 231 -2.92 -23.54 -4.45
C SER A 231 -3.01 -22.48 -5.56
N ILE A 232 -2.41 -22.78 -6.72
CA ILE A 232 -2.43 -21.91 -7.89
C ILE A 232 -3.82 -21.97 -8.53
N ARG A 233 -4.57 -20.87 -8.46
CA ARG A 233 -5.92 -20.76 -9.02
C ARG A 233 -6.02 -19.51 -9.88
N PRO A 234 -6.33 -19.63 -11.18
CA PRO A 234 -6.46 -18.45 -12.03
C PRO A 234 -7.65 -17.59 -11.59
N CYS A 235 -7.48 -16.26 -11.69
CA CYS A 235 -8.59 -15.31 -11.62
C CYS A 235 -9.45 -15.44 -12.88
N ASN A 236 -10.73 -15.08 -12.80
CA ASN A 236 -11.61 -14.98 -13.98
C ASN A 236 -11.04 -14.02 -15.05
N TYR A 237 -10.23 -13.05 -14.62
CA TYR A 237 -9.45 -12.15 -15.47
C TYR A 237 -8.01 -12.67 -15.57
N THR A 238 -7.84 -13.86 -16.15
CA THR A 238 -6.59 -14.63 -16.07
C THR A 238 -5.39 -13.89 -16.68
N TYR A 239 -5.59 -13.14 -17.77
CA TYR A 239 -4.52 -12.41 -18.48
C TYR A 239 -4.91 -10.93 -18.68
N PRO A 240 -4.75 -10.07 -17.65
CA PRO A 240 -5.21 -8.68 -17.69
C PRO A 240 -4.57 -7.81 -18.77
N GLU A 241 -3.33 -8.13 -19.16
CA GLU A 241 -2.58 -7.39 -20.19
C GLU A 241 -3.01 -7.76 -21.62
N LEU A 242 -3.73 -8.88 -21.80
CA LEU A 242 -4.06 -9.44 -23.11
C LEU A 242 -5.56 -9.49 -23.42
N ILE A 243 -6.38 -9.89 -22.43
CA ILE A 243 -7.78 -10.28 -22.66
C ILE A 243 -8.72 -9.24 -22.07
N ASP A 244 -8.80 -9.17 -20.74
CA ASP A 244 -9.70 -8.28 -20.02
C ASP A 244 -9.16 -8.02 -18.63
N ARG A 245 -9.34 -6.79 -18.14
CA ARG A 245 -8.83 -6.35 -16.85
C ARG A 245 -9.86 -6.57 -15.76
N PRO A 246 -9.44 -6.85 -14.51
CA PRO A 246 -10.34 -7.05 -13.38
C PRO A 246 -10.92 -5.74 -12.83
N ILE A 247 -10.92 -4.67 -13.62
CA ILE A 247 -11.57 -3.40 -13.30
C ILE A 247 -12.44 -2.99 -14.48
N LYS A 248 -13.56 -2.35 -14.20
CA LYS A 248 -14.40 -1.73 -15.23
C LYS A 248 -14.39 -0.21 -15.07
N VAL A 249 -14.55 0.51 -16.17
CA VAL A 249 -14.46 1.97 -16.18
C VAL A 249 -15.53 2.60 -17.06
N LEU A 250 -16.05 3.74 -16.63
CA LEU A 250 -16.79 4.68 -17.46
C LEU A 250 -16.10 6.04 -17.43
N TYR A 251 -16.00 6.66 -18.60
CA TYR A 251 -15.45 8.00 -18.80
C TYR A 251 -16.58 9.01 -18.78
N GLY A 252 -16.36 10.22 -18.26
CA GLY A 252 -17.35 11.28 -18.31
C GLY A 252 -16.82 12.64 -17.88
N ASP A 253 -17.74 13.59 -17.80
CA ASP A 253 -17.48 14.95 -17.34
C ASP A 253 -17.68 15.00 -15.82
N GLY A 254 -16.59 15.15 -15.09
CA GLY A 254 -16.55 15.22 -13.65
C GLY A 254 -16.71 16.62 -13.07
N ALA A 255 -17.31 16.70 -11.89
CA ALA A 255 -17.13 17.79 -10.96
C ALA A 255 -16.94 17.30 -9.53
N SER A 256 -15.83 17.70 -8.90
CA SER A 256 -15.49 17.30 -7.54
C SER A 256 -14.51 18.27 -6.89
N ASN A 257 -14.56 18.41 -5.56
CA ASN A 257 -13.58 19.12 -4.73
C ASN A 257 -12.42 18.21 -4.27
N VAL A 258 -12.51 16.91 -4.52
CA VAL A 258 -11.49 15.89 -4.25
C VAL A 258 -11.07 15.18 -5.53
N TYR A 259 -9.81 14.75 -5.60
CA TYR A 259 -9.29 14.00 -6.76
C TYR A 259 -9.85 12.58 -6.85
N HIS A 260 -10.15 11.96 -5.71
CA HIS A 260 -10.64 10.60 -5.65
C HIS A 260 -11.78 10.50 -4.63
N TYR A 261 -12.81 9.76 -4.98
CA TYR A 261 -13.92 9.44 -4.10
C TYR A 261 -14.20 7.92 -4.14
N PRO A 262 -13.72 7.15 -3.16
CA PRO A 262 -14.11 5.74 -3.00
C PRO A 262 -15.51 5.64 -2.39
N GLY A 263 -16.25 4.59 -2.74
CA GLY A 263 -17.57 4.30 -2.15
C GLY A 263 -18.21 3.05 -2.73
N VAL A 264 -19.43 2.74 -2.30
CA VAL A 264 -20.20 1.58 -2.81
C VAL A 264 -21.27 2.07 -3.79
N TYR A 265 -21.39 1.41 -4.94
CA TYR A 265 -22.40 1.74 -5.93
C TYR A 265 -23.82 1.37 -5.46
N SER A 266 -24.77 2.28 -5.63
CA SER A 266 -26.18 2.07 -5.32
C SER A 266 -27.11 2.65 -6.39
N LYS A 267 -28.31 2.07 -6.52
CA LYS A 267 -29.41 2.65 -7.32
C LYS A 267 -30.36 3.50 -6.50
N THR A 268 -30.12 3.61 -5.19
CA THR A 268 -30.85 4.47 -4.26
C THR A 268 -29.93 5.56 -3.74
N THR A 269 -30.51 6.71 -3.41
CA THR A 269 -29.80 7.85 -2.85
C THR A 269 -29.62 7.65 -1.35
N ASP A 270 -28.49 7.05 -0.96
CA ASP A 270 -28.15 6.79 0.43
C ASP A 270 -26.84 7.51 0.79
N LEU A 271 -26.78 8.10 1.99
CA LEU A 271 -25.55 8.69 2.53
C LEU A 271 -24.47 7.60 2.64
N GLY A 272 -23.28 7.89 2.12
CA GLY A 272 -22.14 6.97 2.06
C GLY A 272 -22.01 6.19 0.73
N ASN A 273 -23.01 6.23 -0.15
CA ASN A 273 -23.00 5.49 -1.42
C ASN A 273 -22.81 6.41 -2.65
N ILE A 274 -22.31 5.81 -3.73
CA ILE A 274 -22.22 6.39 -5.07
C ILE A 274 -23.49 5.99 -5.84
N PHE A 275 -24.38 6.94 -6.11
CA PHE A 275 -25.54 6.68 -6.96
C PHE A 275 -25.12 6.49 -8.42
N PHE A 276 -25.70 5.51 -9.13
CA PHE A 276 -25.55 5.41 -10.58
C PHE A 276 -26.88 5.25 -11.31
N GLY A 277 -27.04 5.94 -12.44
CA GLY A 277 -28.28 5.87 -13.22
C GLY A 277 -28.30 6.72 -14.48
N ASN A 278 -29.44 6.71 -15.18
CA ASN A 278 -29.58 7.47 -16.43
C ASN A 278 -29.90 8.96 -16.21
N VAL A 279 -30.53 9.29 -15.07
CA VAL A 279 -31.01 10.63 -14.75
C VAL A 279 -30.69 10.92 -13.28
N TYR A 280 -30.44 12.19 -12.99
CA TYR A 280 -30.22 12.66 -11.62
C TYR A 280 -31.48 12.44 -10.75
N PRO A 281 -31.37 11.72 -9.62
CA PRO A 281 -32.51 11.31 -8.82
C PRO A 281 -32.95 12.38 -7.79
N GLY A 282 -32.18 13.46 -7.61
CA GLY A 282 -32.28 14.38 -6.48
C GLY A 282 -31.14 14.20 -5.49
N ASP A 283 -31.07 15.09 -4.50
CA ASP A 283 -30.05 15.05 -3.44
C ASP A 283 -30.25 13.84 -2.49
N GLY A 284 -29.15 13.35 -1.90
CA GLY A 284 -29.19 12.31 -0.87
C GLY A 284 -28.09 11.24 -0.97
N ALA A 285 -27.44 11.10 -2.14
CA ALA A 285 -26.23 10.30 -2.29
C ALA A 285 -24.97 11.14 -2.03
N SER A 286 -23.88 10.49 -1.65
CA SER A 286 -22.61 11.16 -1.40
C SER A 286 -21.76 11.37 -2.66
N ALA A 287 -22.07 10.68 -3.75
CA ALA A 287 -21.54 10.95 -5.08
C ALA A 287 -22.48 10.39 -6.17
N TYR A 288 -22.30 10.81 -7.42
CA TYR A 288 -23.18 10.41 -8.54
C TYR A 288 -22.41 10.04 -9.82
N VAL A 289 -22.92 9.04 -10.54
CA VAL A 289 -22.47 8.69 -11.90
C VAL A 289 -23.68 8.58 -12.81
N ILE A 290 -23.81 9.49 -13.77
CA ILE A 290 -25.07 9.73 -14.51
C ILE A 290 -24.84 9.71 -16.02
N LYS A 291 -25.70 9.00 -16.75
CA LYS A 291 -25.62 8.92 -18.21
C LYS A 291 -25.56 10.27 -18.91
N SER A 292 -26.42 11.21 -18.54
CA SER A 292 -26.50 12.52 -19.18
C SER A 292 -26.89 13.59 -18.18
N GLY A 293 -26.16 14.70 -18.17
CA GLY A 293 -26.44 15.79 -17.25
C GLY A 293 -25.39 16.90 -17.35
N THR A 294 -25.48 17.86 -16.43
CA THR A 294 -24.48 18.90 -16.26
C THR A 294 -24.17 18.99 -14.78
N PRO A 295 -22.88 19.05 -14.37
CA PRO A 295 -22.59 19.17 -12.97
C PRO A 295 -23.00 20.51 -12.39
N THR A 296 -23.66 20.46 -11.23
CA THR A 296 -24.25 21.63 -10.58
C THR A 296 -23.52 22.02 -9.31
N ASP A 297 -22.84 21.07 -8.65
CA ASP A 297 -22.12 21.31 -7.40
C ASP A 297 -20.88 20.40 -7.29
N PRO A 298 -19.65 20.96 -7.27
CA PRO A 298 -18.43 20.17 -7.06
C PRO A 298 -18.25 19.70 -5.60
N SER A 299 -19.05 20.17 -4.64
CA SER A 299 -18.97 19.71 -3.25
C SER A 299 -19.44 18.25 -3.08
N THR A 300 -20.29 17.79 -4.00
CA THR A 300 -20.74 16.41 -4.10
C THR A 300 -20.19 15.79 -5.38
N PRO A 301 -19.16 14.92 -5.31
CA PRO A 301 -18.50 14.38 -6.50
C PRO A 301 -19.50 13.78 -7.50
N MET A 302 -19.44 14.23 -8.75
CA MET A 302 -20.36 13.78 -9.79
C MET A 302 -19.66 13.60 -11.12
N ILE A 303 -19.94 12.50 -11.80
CA ILE A 303 -19.55 12.24 -13.19
C ILE A 303 -20.81 12.15 -14.04
N VAL A 304 -20.93 12.99 -15.06
CA VAL A 304 -22.05 12.98 -16.00
C VAL A 304 -21.57 12.67 -17.42
N ASN A 305 -22.50 12.51 -18.37
CA ASN A 305 -22.20 12.26 -19.77
C ASN A 305 -21.33 11.01 -19.96
N THR A 306 -21.66 9.95 -19.23
CA THR A 306 -20.82 8.76 -19.16
C THR A 306 -20.73 8.02 -20.49
N SER A 307 -19.57 7.47 -20.81
CA SER A 307 -19.26 6.75 -22.05
C SER A 307 -18.30 5.58 -21.77
N LEU A 308 -18.29 4.57 -22.66
CA LEU A 308 -17.41 3.39 -22.53
C LEU A 308 -15.97 3.65 -22.97
N THR A 309 -15.76 4.76 -23.69
CA THR A 309 -14.45 5.20 -24.21
C THR A 309 -14.40 6.71 -24.08
N GLU A 310 -13.21 7.28 -23.88
CA GLU A 310 -13.02 8.73 -23.81
C GLU A 310 -13.66 9.45 -25.03
N GLY A 311 -14.58 10.38 -24.76
CA GLY A 311 -15.31 11.13 -25.79
C GLY A 311 -16.28 10.30 -26.67
N GLY A 312 -16.61 9.07 -26.25
CA GLY A 312 -17.50 8.16 -26.99
C GLY A 312 -19.00 8.43 -26.78
N ASP A 313 -19.83 7.56 -27.36
CA ASP A 313 -21.29 7.64 -27.20
C ASP A 313 -21.73 7.44 -25.74
N LEU A 314 -22.82 8.12 -25.37
CA LEU A 314 -23.40 8.03 -24.03
C LEU A 314 -23.82 6.60 -23.67
N ALA A 315 -23.21 6.07 -22.62
CA ALA A 315 -23.45 4.75 -22.06
C ALA A 315 -24.25 4.84 -20.76
N ASP A 316 -25.19 3.91 -20.57
CA ASP A 316 -25.93 3.76 -19.31
C ASP A 316 -25.03 3.15 -18.24
N PRO A 317 -24.81 3.82 -17.09
CA PRO A 317 -24.00 3.30 -15.99
C PRO A 317 -24.40 1.90 -15.50
N SER A 318 -25.67 1.54 -15.61
CA SER A 318 -26.19 0.21 -15.21
C SER A 318 -25.69 -0.95 -16.07
N ARG A 319 -25.03 -0.67 -17.20
CA ARG A 319 -24.38 -1.70 -18.03
C ARG A 319 -23.01 -2.11 -17.49
N VAL A 320 -22.42 -1.29 -16.63
CA VAL A 320 -21.09 -1.48 -16.07
C VAL A 320 -21.17 -1.77 -14.58
N PHE A 321 -21.91 -0.96 -13.83
CA PHE A 321 -21.98 -1.05 -12.37
C PHE A 321 -23.21 -1.80 -11.86
N LYS A 322 -23.04 -2.51 -10.73
CA LYS A 322 -24.14 -3.13 -9.99
C LYS A 322 -24.19 -2.57 -8.58
N THR A 323 -25.37 -2.68 -7.96
CA THR A 323 -25.56 -2.28 -6.56
C THR A 323 -24.73 -3.19 -5.65
N GLY A 324 -23.96 -2.59 -4.75
CA GLY A 324 -23.08 -3.29 -3.82
C GLY A 324 -21.62 -3.40 -4.28
N ASP A 325 -21.33 -3.06 -5.55
CA ASP A 325 -19.97 -3.09 -6.08
C ASP A 325 -19.13 -1.95 -5.50
N LEU A 326 -17.85 -2.21 -5.21
CA LEU A 326 -16.90 -1.20 -4.77
C LEU A 326 -16.47 -0.31 -5.93
N GLY A 327 -16.67 1.00 -5.78
CA GLY A 327 -16.36 2.01 -6.78
C GLY A 327 -15.31 3.03 -6.33
N VAL A 328 -14.62 3.61 -7.31
CA VAL A 328 -13.76 4.78 -7.13
C VAL A 328 -14.03 5.76 -8.25
N LEU A 329 -14.38 7.00 -7.90
CA LEU A 329 -14.42 8.11 -8.85
C LEU A 329 -13.07 8.81 -8.85
N ALA A 330 -12.44 8.94 -10.02
CA ALA A 330 -11.17 9.63 -10.21
C ALA A 330 -11.38 10.86 -11.10
N PHE A 331 -10.84 12.00 -10.69
CA PHE A 331 -10.97 13.28 -11.37
C PHE A 331 -9.57 13.78 -11.72
N ASP A 332 -9.35 14.15 -13.00
CA ASP A 332 -8.04 14.68 -13.44
C ASP A 332 -7.63 15.93 -12.66
N GLU A 333 -8.62 16.75 -12.31
CA GLU A 333 -8.45 17.96 -11.52
C GLU A 333 -9.66 18.15 -10.61
N THR A 334 -9.57 19.03 -9.62
CA THR A 334 -10.75 19.40 -8.83
C THR A 334 -11.51 20.55 -9.50
N SER A 335 -12.81 20.37 -9.70
CA SER A 335 -13.73 21.32 -10.37
C SER A 335 -14.11 22.53 -9.51
N GLY A 336 -13.64 22.58 -8.27
CA GLY A 336 -13.55 23.82 -7.49
C GLY A 336 -12.52 24.81 -8.03
N SER A 337 -11.69 24.41 -9.00
CA SER A 337 -10.64 25.24 -9.63
C SER A 337 -11.17 26.05 -10.82
N GLY A 338 -12.22 26.83 -10.59
CA GLY A 338 -12.48 28.04 -11.38
C GLY A 338 -11.70 29.18 -10.75
N SER A 339 -10.47 29.42 -11.21
CA SER A 339 -9.58 30.56 -10.91
C SER A 339 -10.21 31.69 -10.09
N THR A 340 -10.32 31.46 -8.79
CA THR A 340 -10.02 32.44 -7.77
C THR A 340 -9.05 31.72 -6.86
N ASN A 341 -8.06 32.44 -6.35
CA ASN A 341 -7.00 31.90 -5.51
C ASN A 341 -7.56 31.47 -4.12
N TRP A 342 -8.75 30.86 -4.06
CA TRP A 342 -9.66 30.77 -2.91
C TRP A 342 -9.71 29.34 -2.35
N CYS A 343 -9.03 29.12 -1.23
CA CYS A 343 -8.71 27.82 -0.64
C CYS A 343 -9.74 27.31 0.39
N SER A 344 -10.80 28.08 0.70
CA SER A 344 -11.75 27.79 1.77
C SER A 344 -13.20 27.98 1.30
N GLY A 345 -14.14 27.23 1.88
CA GLY A 345 -15.57 27.46 1.68
C GLY A 345 -16.10 28.77 2.31
N LEU A 346 -15.29 29.42 3.15
CA LEU A 346 -15.63 30.68 3.83
C LEU A 346 -15.64 31.87 2.86
N GLU A 347 -16.59 32.80 3.05
CA GLU A 347 -16.96 33.81 2.05
C GLU A 347 -16.02 35.01 1.96
N TYR A 348 -15.12 35.19 2.93
CA TYR A 348 -14.20 36.32 2.98
C TYR A 348 -12.77 35.85 3.25
N ARG A 349 -11.79 36.60 2.73
CA ARG A 349 -10.37 36.39 2.98
C ARG A 349 -9.65 37.69 3.29
N LEU A 350 -8.74 37.62 4.26
CA LEU A 350 -7.70 38.60 4.52
C LEU A 350 -6.33 38.01 4.16
N ASN A 351 -5.64 38.60 3.18
CA ASN A 351 -4.25 38.23 2.88
C ASN A 351 -3.31 38.89 3.91
N ILE A 352 -2.43 38.09 4.49
CA ILE A 352 -1.48 38.47 5.53
C ILE A 352 -0.08 38.18 5.00
N THR A 353 0.84 39.12 5.12
CA THR A 353 2.26 38.92 4.82
C THR A 353 3.04 38.99 6.11
N VAL A 354 3.76 37.91 6.43
CA VAL A 354 4.61 37.82 7.61
C VAL A 354 6.07 37.89 7.17
N THR A 355 6.80 38.88 7.65
CA THR A 355 8.18 39.17 7.27
C THR A 355 9.12 38.80 8.41
N ASN A 356 10.09 37.93 8.13
CA ASN A 356 11.15 37.58 9.06
C ASN A 356 12.23 38.66 9.06
N ASN A 357 12.28 39.46 10.12
CA ASN A 357 13.30 40.49 10.30
C ASN A 357 14.55 39.99 11.05
N ALA A 358 14.56 38.73 11.49
CA ALA A 358 15.69 38.12 12.19
C ALA A 358 16.84 37.79 11.23
N GLY A 359 18.03 37.63 11.82
CA GLY A 359 19.26 37.24 11.13
C GLY A 359 19.39 35.73 10.86
N GLU A 360 18.30 34.98 11.03
CA GLU A 360 18.23 33.51 11.00
C GLU A 360 16.91 33.04 10.37
N ASP A 361 16.87 31.79 9.92
CA ASP A 361 15.64 31.15 9.44
C ASP A 361 14.71 30.87 10.63
N LEU A 362 13.41 31.17 10.47
CA LEU A 362 12.40 30.87 11.47
C LEU A 362 11.66 29.60 11.07
N ASP A 363 12.20 28.43 11.41
CA ASP A 363 11.59 27.14 11.09
C ASP A 363 10.49 26.78 12.08
N ASP A 364 9.33 26.32 11.61
CA ASP A 364 8.21 25.84 12.45
C ASP A 364 7.91 26.79 13.62
N TYR A 365 7.86 28.08 13.30
CA TYR A 365 7.89 29.14 14.29
C TYR A 365 6.47 29.58 14.66
N GLN A 366 6.23 29.79 15.97
CA GLN A 366 4.93 30.20 16.51
C GLN A 366 4.76 31.72 16.39
N ILE A 367 3.79 32.17 15.60
CA ILE A 367 3.61 33.59 15.28
C ILE A 367 2.24 34.07 15.77
N PRO A 368 2.18 35.14 16.60
CA PRO A 368 0.94 35.75 17.02
C PRO A 368 0.42 36.77 16.00
N ILE A 369 -0.78 36.55 15.48
CA ILE A 369 -1.54 37.48 14.65
C ILE A 369 -2.56 38.21 15.54
N LEU A 370 -2.27 39.48 15.85
CA LEU A 370 -3.16 40.34 16.63
C LEU A 370 -4.03 41.22 15.73
N LEU A 371 -5.33 40.93 15.69
CA LEU A 371 -6.34 41.73 14.99
C LEU A 371 -6.78 42.89 15.91
N SER A 372 -6.15 44.06 15.74
CA SER A 372 -6.40 45.24 16.58
C SER A 372 -5.93 46.53 15.91
N THR A 373 -6.51 47.66 16.28
CA THR A 373 -6.05 48.99 15.84
C THR A 373 -4.60 49.27 16.24
N ALA A 374 -4.11 48.64 17.32
CA ALA A 374 -2.72 48.72 17.76
C ALA A 374 -1.72 48.09 16.76
N LYS A 375 -2.21 47.23 15.85
CA LYS A 375 -1.44 46.63 14.75
C LYS A 375 -1.82 47.21 13.39
N GLY A 376 -2.34 48.44 13.38
CA GLY A 376 -2.64 49.19 12.16
C GLY A 376 -4.04 48.96 11.57
N PHE A 377 -4.79 47.95 12.01
CA PHE A 377 -6.09 47.63 11.42
C PHE A 377 -7.06 48.81 11.55
N SER A 378 -7.71 49.19 10.45
CA SER A 378 -8.73 50.25 10.51
C SER A 378 -9.98 49.75 11.26
N PRO A 379 -10.70 50.63 11.98
CA PRO A 379 -11.96 50.26 12.62
C PRO A 379 -12.99 49.64 11.66
N GLN A 380 -12.98 50.06 10.40
CA GLN A 380 -13.85 49.54 9.34
C GLN A 380 -13.47 48.10 8.96
N LEU A 381 -12.18 47.81 8.83
CA LEU A 381 -11.67 46.47 8.52
C LEU A 381 -12.01 45.48 9.63
N LEU A 382 -11.76 45.86 10.90
CA LEU A 382 -12.13 45.05 12.05
C LEU A 382 -13.64 44.82 12.11
N ARG A 383 -14.45 45.87 11.89
CA ARG A 383 -15.91 45.72 11.82
C ARG A 383 -16.34 44.73 10.74
N ALA A 384 -15.68 44.73 9.58
CA ALA A 384 -15.99 43.80 8.50
C ALA A 384 -15.59 42.36 8.84
N ILE A 385 -14.45 42.13 9.50
CA ILE A 385 -14.06 40.78 9.96
C ILE A 385 -15.09 40.28 10.98
N PHE A 386 -15.23 40.95 12.11
CA PHE A 386 -16.06 40.47 13.22
C PHE A 386 -17.56 40.38 12.89
N ARG A 387 -18.08 41.18 11.95
CA ARG A 387 -19.49 41.08 11.52
C ARG A 387 -19.74 39.86 10.64
N ASN A 388 -18.74 39.44 9.87
CA ASN A 388 -18.87 38.39 8.86
C ASN A 388 -18.24 37.06 9.31
N THR A 389 -17.75 36.97 10.55
CA THR A 389 -17.27 35.72 11.14
C THR A 389 -18.31 35.21 12.12
N GLN A 390 -18.86 34.02 11.87
CA GLN A 390 -19.67 33.33 12.86
C GLN A 390 -18.79 32.93 14.04
N ALA A 391 -19.23 33.29 15.25
CA ALA A 391 -18.54 33.00 16.50
C ALA A 391 -19.50 32.37 17.51
N SER A 392 -18.97 31.51 18.38
CA SER A 392 -19.74 30.83 19.43
C SER A 392 -18.97 30.87 20.74
N GLY A 393 -19.60 31.37 21.80
CA GLY A 393 -19.00 31.57 23.13
C GLY A 393 -19.27 32.96 23.70
N GLU A 394 -19.40 33.05 25.02
CA GLU A 394 -19.65 34.32 25.73
C GLU A 394 -18.35 34.96 26.26
N ASP A 395 -17.41 34.16 26.78
CA ASP A 395 -16.09 34.62 27.21
C ASP A 395 -15.14 34.64 25.99
N PRO A 396 -14.52 35.80 25.65
CA PRO A 396 -13.55 35.90 24.55
C PRO A 396 -12.49 34.81 24.50
N TYR A 397 -12.04 34.31 25.64
CA TYR A 397 -11.00 33.27 25.74
C TYR A 397 -11.53 31.86 25.47
N THR A 398 -12.85 31.67 25.51
CA THR A 398 -13.53 30.41 25.13
C THR A 398 -14.26 30.52 23.79
N THR A 399 -14.36 31.72 23.23
CA THR A 399 -15.03 31.96 21.95
C THR A 399 -14.31 31.26 20.79
N ASN A 400 -15.08 30.45 20.07
CA ASN A 400 -14.72 29.84 18.79
C ASN A 400 -15.06 30.78 17.64
N ALA A 401 -14.32 30.71 16.54
CA ALA A 401 -14.56 31.52 15.35
C ALA A 401 -14.46 30.68 14.07
N SER A 402 -15.30 31.02 13.09
CA SER A 402 -15.36 30.33 11.79
C SER A 402 -14.26 30.85 10.87
N ILE A 403 -13.03 30.42 11.15
CA ILE A 403 -11.83 30.83 10.42
C ILE A 403 -11.04 29.62 9.90
N ARG A 404 -10.32 29.81 8.80
CA ARG A 404 -9.29 28.88 8.29
C ARG A 404 -8.10 29.66 7.79
N ILE A 405 -6.89 29.11 7.90
CA ILE A 405 -5.67 29.78 7.44
C ILE A 405 -4.96 28.86 6.46
N TYR A 406 -4.58 29.42 5.31
CA TYR A 406 -3.82 28.71 4.29
C TYR A 406 -2.58 29.50 3.90
N ASP A 407 -1.56 28.81 3.39
CA ASP A 407 -0.47 29.45 2.67
C ASP A 407 -0.89 29.83 1.23
N SER A 408 0.05 30.36 0.44
CA SER A 408 -0.22 30.75 -0.94
C SER A 408 -0.49 29.58 -1.91
N ASN A 409 -0.21 28.35 -1.50
CA ASN A 409 -0.42 27.12 -2.29
C ASN A 409 -1.65 26.34 -1.81
N CYS A 410 -2.51 26.96 -0.99
CA CYS A 410 -3.66 26.31 -0.35
C CYS A 410 -3.31 25.15 0.59
N ASN A 411 -2.11 25.13 1.17
CA ASN A 411 -1.83 24.22 2.27
C ASN A 411 -2.40 24.79 3.57
N PRO A 412 -3.13 24.00 4.37
CA PRO A 412 -3.66 24.46 5.64
C PRO A 412 -2.52 24.78 6.62
N VAL A 413 -2.64 25.93 7.30
CA VAL A 413 -1.68 26.39 8.32
C VAL A 413 -2.32 26.17 9.69
N PRO A 414 -1.69 25.37 10.57
CA PRO A 414 -2.18 25.16 11.92
C PRO A 414 -2.37 26.47 12.67
N PHE A 415 -3.47 26.58 13.42
CA PHE A 415 -3.77 27.75 14.20
C PHE A 415 -4.44 27.41 15.54
N TRP A 416 -4.36 28.34 16.47
CA TRP A 416 -5.10 28.34 17.72
C TRP A 416 -5.53 29.76 18.08
N ILE A 417 -6.79 29.95 18.46
CA ILE A 417 -7.35 31.25 18.85
C ILE A 417 -7.17 31.40 20.36
N GLU A 418 -6.29 32.30 20.80
CA GLU A 418 -6.14 32.60 22.23
C GLU A 418 -7.38 33.31 22.75
N TYR A 419 -7.81 34.37 22.06
CA TYR A 419 -9.08 35.03 22.34
C TYR A 419 -9.73 35.61 21.07
N TRP A 420 -11.06 35.68 21.10
CA TRP A 420 -11.89 36.31 20.07
C TRP A 420 -12.99 37.15 20.73
N ASP A 421 -12.74 38.45 20.87
CA ASP A 421 -13.63 39.40 21.51
C ASP A 421 -14.48 40.14 20.46
N VAL A 422 -15.71 39.67 20.30
CA VAL A 422 -16.70 40.24 19.37
C VAL A 422 -17.10 41.67 19.76
N GLN A 423 -17.18 41.97 21.06
CA GLN A 423 -17.66 43.26 21.56
C GLN A 423 -16.63 44.36 21.30
N ASN A 424 -15.36 44.10 21.63
CA ASN A 424 -14.26 45.04 21.44
C ASN A 424 -13.60 44.93 20.06
N ARG A 425 -14.01 43.95 19.23
CA ARG A 425 -13.45 43.66 17.89
C ARG A 425 -11.94 43.46 17.93
N LYS A 426 -11.50 42.58 18.84
CA LYS A 426 -10.09 42.21 19.03
C LYS A 426 -9.94 40.70 19.07
N ALA A 427 -8.92 40.18 18.41
CA ALA A 427 -8.60 38.75 18.47
C ALA A 427 -7.09 38.53 18.41
N LEU A 428 -6.63 37.46 19.03
CA LEU A 428 -5.26 36.99 18.96
C LEU A 428 -5.27 35.53 18.49
N ILE A 429 -4.62 35.28 17.35
CA ILE A 429 -4.56 33.98 16.70
C ILE A 429 -3.10 33.59 16.59
N TRP A 430 -2.75 32.42 17.08
CA TRP A 430 -1.43 31.83 16.93
C TRP A 430 -1.40 30.91 15.72
N ILE A 431 -0.30 30.94 14.98
CA ILE A 431 -0.05 30.04 13.85
C ILE A 431 1.34 29.42 13.93
N ARG A 432 1.56 28.32 13.21
CA ARG A 432 2.90 27.74 13.00
C ARG A 432 3.26 27.72 11.51
N THR A 433 4.37 28.36 11.15
CA THR A 433 4.90 28.37 9.78
C THR A 433 6.41 28.58 9.75
N SER A 434 7.05 28.21 8.65
CA SER A 434 8.47 28.51 8.41
C SER A 434 8.66 29.76 7.56
N ILE A 435 9.65 30.60 7.90
CA ILE A 435 9.98 31.82 7.15
C ILE A 435 11.51 31.96 7.00
N PRO A 436 12.05 31.95 5.77
CA PRO A 436 13.48 32.12 5.54
C PRO A 436 14.00 33.45 6.11
N ARG A 437 15.29 33.49 6.43
CA ARG A 437 16.03 34.66 6.92
C ARG A 437 15.85 35.83 5.97
N ARG A 438 15.38 36.97 6.51
CA ARG A 438 15.06 38.19 5.73
C ARG A 438 14.05 37.95 4.60
N GLY A 439 13.30 36.86 4.68
CA GLY A 439 12.23 36.50 3.76
C GLY A 439 10.87 36.93 4.27
N SER A 440 9.85 36.63 3.48
CA SER A 440 8.45 36.78 3.91
C SER A 440 7.63 35.59 3.42
N THR A 441 6.56 35.28 4.14
CA THR A 441 5.54 34.33 3.71
C THR A 441 4.19 35.01 3.60
N LYS A 442 3.37 34.55 2.67
CA LYS A 442 2.01 35.05 2.43
C LYS A 442 1.01 34.01 2.89
N LEU A 443 0.15 34.43 3.81
CA LEU A 443 -0.90 33.66 4.42
C LEU A 443 -2.25 34.25 4.05
N GLN A 444 -3.27 33.41 4.15
CA GLN A 444 -4.63 33.71 3.75
C GLN A 444 -5.56 33.32 4.90
N LEU A 445 -6.02 34.32 5.66
CA LEU A 445 -7.00 34.13 6.72
C LEU A 445 -8.41 34.22 6.13
N TYR A 446 -9.06 33.08 6.01
CA TYR A 446 -10.45 32.99 5.60
C TYR A 446 -11.38 33.08 6.81
N PHE A 447 -12.51 33.74 6.64
CA PHE A 447 -13.53 33.91 7.68
C PHE A 447 -14.93 34.06 7.05
N GLY A 448 -15.97 33.67 7.78
CA GLY A 448 -17.28 33.53 7.17
C GLY A 448 -18.34 32.95 8.12
N ASN A 449 -19.48 32.57 7.53
CA ASN A 449 -20.62 31.96 8.24
C ASN A 449 -20.97 30.56 7.70
N SER A 450 -20.20 30.02 6.77
CA SER A 450 -20.43 28.73 6.10
C SER A 450 -19.66 27.56 6.68
N ALA A 451 -18.89 27.77 7.75
CA ALA A 451 -18.22 26.69 8.47
C ALA A 451 -18.49 26.81 9.96
N GLU A 452 -18.45 25.68 10.66
CA GLU A 452 -18.59 25.68 12.12
C GLU A 452 -17.44 26.44 12.81
N PRO A 453 -17.75 27.28 13.82
CA PRO A 453 -16.74 27.95 14.64
C PRO A 453 -15.86 26.94 15.38
N VAL A 454 -14.54 27.10 15.29
CA VAL A 454 -13.57 26.26 16.01
C VAL A 454 -12.57 27.11 16.79
N LYS A 455 -11.92 26.53 17.81
CA LYS A 455 -10.81 27.17 18.55
C LYS A 455 -9.46 27.00 17.84
N GLY A 456 -9.34 26.02 16.95
CA GLY A 456 -8.06 25.53 16.44
C GLY A 456 -7.43 24.53 17.41
N ASN A 457 -6.20 24.08 17.12
CA ASN A 457 -5.47 23.10 17.93
C ASN A 457 -4.11 23.65 18.33
N GLY A 458 -3.94 23.97 19.61
CA GLY A 458 -2.68 24.49 20.13
C GLY A 458 -1.52 23.48 20.07
N GLU A 459 -1.81 22.17 20.13
CA GLU A 459 -0.80 21.11 19.99
C GLU A 459 -0.10 21.13 18.63
N ASP A 460 -0.84 21.54 17.59
CA ASP A 460 -0.30 21.63 16.24
C ASP A 460 0.50 22.92 16.01
N VAL A 461 0.43 23.87 16.96
CA VAL A 461 1.07 25.19 16.87
C VAL A 461 2.31 25.27 17.74
N PHE A 462 2.21 24.95 19.03
CA PHE A 462 3.25 25.19 20.03
C PHE A 462 4.17 23.99 20.25
N ILE A 463 5.35 24.23 20.86
CA ILE A 463 6.28 23.16 21.22
C ILE A 463 5.68 22.27 22.32
N PHE A 464 4.90 22.90 23.20
CA PHE A 464 4.12 22.29 24.25
C PHE A 464 2.87 23.13 24.49
N PHE A 465 1.74 22.48 24.69
CA PHE A 465 0.45 23.11 24.87
C PHE A 465 -0.40 22.30 25.85
N GLU A 466 -1.24 22.99 26.60
CA GLU A 466 -2.29 22.45 27.44
C GLU A 466 -3.36 23.53 27.63
N ASP A 467 -4.62 23.18 27.38
CA ASP A 467 -5.79 24.05 27.56
C ASP A 467 -6.81 23.47 28.53
N PHE A 468 -6.51 22.33 29.14
CA PHE A 468 -7.34 21.65 30.13
C PHE A 468 -8.79 21.42 29.69
N ASN A 469 -9.07 21.34 28.38
CA ASN A 469 -10.40 21.06 27.84
C ASN A 469 -10.82 19.60 27.97
N ARG A 470 -9.91 18.72 28.43
CA ARG A 470 -10.19 17.31 28.75
C ARG A 470 -10.64 17.18 30.19
N ASP A 471 -11.50 16.20 30.49
CA ASP A 471 -12.02 15.97 31.86
C ASP A 471 -10.95 15.50 32.86
N THR A 472 -9.74 15.17 32.41
CA THR A 472 -8.65 14.65 33.25
C THR A 472 -7.29 15.19 32.81
N ILE A 473 -6.38 15.31 33.76
CA ILE A 473 -4.98 15.67 33.52
C ILE A 473 -4.28 14.57 32.73
N ASP A 474 -3.58 14.95 31.66
CA ASP A 474 -2.81 14.03 30.83
C ASP A 474 -1.54 13.58 31.57
N SER A 475 -1.55 12.36 32.12
CA SER A 475 -0.43 11.77 32.86
C SER A 475 0.78 11.45 31.98
N THR A 476 0.66 11.53 30.66
CA THR A 476 1.81 11.44 29.73
C THR A 476 2.53 12.77 29.57
N LYS A 477 1.89 13.88 29.93
CA LYS A 477 2.44 15.24 29.89
C LYS A 477 2.87 15.75 31.25
N TRP A 478 2.14 15.42 32.31
CA TRP A 478 2.23 16.05 33.61
C TRP A 478 2.56 15.06 34.72
N THR A 479 3.35 15.52 35.69
CA THR A 479 3.58 14.83 36.96
C THR A 479 3.41 15.80 38.13
N ASN A 480 2.88 15.29 39.25
CA ASN A 480 2.67 16.08 40.46
C ASN A 480 3.98 16.11 41.27
N THR A 481 4.29 17.26 41.85
CA THR A 481 5.48 17.47 42.68
C THR A 481 5.12 18.33 43.89
N SER A 482 5.81 18.12 45.01
CA SER A 482 5.54 18.83 46.26
C SER A 482 6.82 18.96 47.09
N VAL A 483 6.81 19.87 48.05
CA VAL A 483 7.89 20.04 49.03
C VAL A 483 8.14 18.71 49.78
N ALA A 484 9.39 18.24 49.82
CA ALA A 484 9.82 17.22 50.77
C ALA A 484 10.17 17.91 52.10
N GLY A 485 9.67 17.41 53.25
CA GLY A 485 9.72 18.08 54.57
C GLY A 485 11.09 18.70 54.93
N ASP A 486 11.15 19.85 55.62
CA ASP A 486 10.84 19.97 57.06
C ASP A 486 10.63 21.45 57.54
N ASN A 487 10.28 21.61 58.83
CA ASN A 487 10.20 22.82 59.68
C ASN A 487 8.94 23.72 59.60
N GLY A 488 7.75 23.12 59.73
CA GLY A 488 6.51 23.86 60.06
C GLY A 488 5.49 24.00 58.94
N HIS A 489 5.75 23.40 57.78
CA HIS A 489 4.90 23.44 56.59
C HIS A 489 4.13 22.11 56.43
N ASN A 490 2.84 22.14 56.07
CA ASN A 490 2.11 20.89 55.77
C ASN A 490 2.73 20.22 54.54
N THR A 491 3.20 18.98 54.71
CA THR A 491 3.84 18.17 53.68
C THR A 491 2.84 17.23 53.00
N GLY A 492 3.04 16.96 51.71
CA GLY A 492 2.26 16.00 50.92
C GLY A 492 1.74 16.56 49.59
N PRO A 493 1.32 15.70 48.65
CA PRO A 493 0.78 16.15 47.37
C PRO A 493 -0.53 16.91 47.60
N GLY A 494 -0.71 18.01 46.88
CA GLY A 494 -2.02 18.62 46.66
C GLY A 494 -2.75 17.94 45.51
N THR A 495 -4.04 18.20 45.41
CA THR A 495 -4.92 17.64 44.38
C THR A 495 -5.17 18.65 43.29
N TRP A 496 -5.04 18.19 42.05
CA TRP A 496 -5.41 18.95 40.86
C TRP A 496 -6.69 18.36 40.27
N THR A 497 -7.63 19.22 39.90
CA THR A 497 -8.90 18.85 39.25
C THR A 497 -9.09 19.67 37.98
N VAL A 498 -9.74 19.11 36.97
CA VAL A 498 -10.10 19.84 35.76
C VAL A 498 -11.61 19.94 35.68
N GLU A 499 -12.12 21.15 35.51
CA GLU A 499 -13.56 21.40 35.39
C GLU A 499 -13.81 22.54 34.41
N ASN A 500 -14.61 22.27 33.38
CA ASN A 500 -15.00 23.25 32.35
C ASN A 500 -13.81 23.96 31.67
N GLY A 501 -12.76 23.22 31.30
CA GLY A 501 -11.58 23.81 30.65
C GLY A 501 -10.57 24.44 31.61
N ILE A 502 -10.79 24.37 32.93
CA ILE A 502 -9.95 25.04 33.91
C ILE A 502 -9.31 24.02 34.84
N LEU A 503 -7.98 24.03 34.94
CA LEU A 503 -7.23 23.32 35.97
C LEU A 503 -7.35 24.09 37.29
N LYS A 504 -7.77 23.39 38.34
CA LYS A 504 -7.96 23.91 39.69
C LYS A 504 -7.09 23.14 40.67
N SER A 505 -6.34 23.87 41.47
CA SER A 505 -5.68 23.32 42.64
C SER A 505 -6.71 23.20 43.78
N ASP A 506 -6.49 22.28 44.71
CA ASP A 506 -7.19 22.31 45.99
C ASP A 506 -6.82 23.54 46.83
N THR A 507 -7.63 23.80 47.84
CA THR A 507 -7.44 24.88 48.83
C THR A 507 -6.65 24.38 50.06
N SER A 508 -5.83 23.34 49.89
CA SER A 508 -5.02 22.84 51.00
C SER A 508 -3.85 23.78 51.24
N ASN A 509 -3.55 24.07 52.51
CA ASN A 509 -2.39 24.89 52.88
C ASN A 509 -1.10 24.10 52.67
N LYS A 510 -0.70 23.89 51.42
CA LYS A 510 0.48 23.13 50.95
C LYS A 510 1.04 23.79 49.70
N ALA A 511 2.35 23.74 49.50
CA ALA A 511 2.96 24.14 48.24
C ALA A 511 3.24 22.91 47.36
N TYR A 512 2.67 22.91 46.16
CA TYR A 512 2.78 21.81 45.19
C TYR A 512 2.65 22.32 43.76
N GLY A 513 3.14 21.54 42.81
CA GLY A 513 3.20 21.90 41.41
C GLY A 513 2.77 20.77 40.51
N LEU A 514 2.27 21.14 39.33
CA LEU A 514 2.06 20.24 38.21
C LEU A 514 3.13 20.58 37.16
N VAL A 515 4.11 19.71 37.00
CA VAL A 515 5.28 19.95 36.12
C VAL A 515 5.26 19.01 34.93
N SER A 516 5.75 19.48 33.79
CA SER A 516 5.83 18.70 32.58
C SER A 516 6.84 17.55 32.72
N ILE A 517 6.53 16.41 32.13
CA ILE A 517 7.48 15.29 31.98
C ILE A 517 8.58 15.66 30.97
N ARG A 518 8.21 16.40 29.92
CA ARG A 518 9.16 16.96 28.96
C ARG A 518 9.95 18.11 29.58
N THR A 519 11.23 18.20 29.25
CA THR A 519 12.09 19.33 29.60
C THR A 519 12.33 20.24 28.40
N PHE A 520 12.63 21.52 28.67
CA PHE A 520 12.86 22.55 27.67
C PHE A 520 14.12 23.32 27.99
N ALA A 521 14.92 23.64 26.97
CA ALA A 521 16.15 24.41 27.10
C ALA A 521 15.96 25.85 26.61
N ALA A 522 16.66 26.81 27.23
CA ALA A 522 16.75 28.18 26.70
C ALA A 522 17.36 28.16 25.28
N PRO A 523 16.89 29.01 24.33
CA PRO A 523 15.94 30.10 24.57
C PRO A 523 14.48 29.72 24.24
N ILE A 524 13.55 29.97 25.18
CA ILE A 524 12.11 29.70 25.03
C ILE A 524 11.26 30.82 25.64
N ILE A 525 9.98 30.84 25.28
CA ILE A 525 8.96 31.67 25.92
C ILE A 525 7.86 30.77 26.46
N ILE A 526 7.44 31.05 27.69
CA ILE A 526 6.38 30.33 28.39
C ILE A 526 5.30 31.33 28.72
N GLU A 527 4.05 31.01 28.40
CA GLU A 527 2.90 31.86 28.69
C GLU A 527 1.81 31.01 29.33
N ALA A 528 1.21 31.52 30.41
CA ALA A 528 0.10 30.86 31.08
C ALA A 528 -0.94 31.88 31.55
N ARG A 529 -2.22 31.52 31.39
CA ARG A 529 -3.34 32.31 31.89
C ARG A 529 -3.83 31.73 33.21
N MET A 530 -3.80 32.53 34.26
CA MET A 530 -4.05 32.09 35.63
C MET A 530 -4.79 33.12 36.49
N ARG A 531 -5.41 32.67 37.57
CA ARG A 531 -5.95 33.50 38.66
C ARG A 531 -5.94 32.72 39.97
N ASN A 532 -6.00 33.43 41.09
CA ASN A 532 -6.27 32.80 42.39
C ASN A 532 -7.79 32.55 42.57
N ASN A 533 -8.17 31.82 43.62
CA ASN A 533 -9.57 31.64 43.98
C ASN A 533 -10.12 32.95 44.56
N PRO A 534 -11.20 33.52 43.99
CA PRO A 534 -11.72 34.82 44.45
C PRO A 534 -12.23 34.85 45.90
N ARG A 535 -12.43 33.67 46.52
CA ARG A 535 -12.97 33.54 47.88
C ARG A 535 -11.89 33.54 48.96
N ASP A 536 -10.63 33.43 48.56
CA ASP A 536 -9.52 33.31 49.48
C ASP A 536 -8.70 34.61 49.40
N LEU A 537 -8.53 35.24 50.57
CA LEU A 537 -7.96 36.59 50.71
C LEU A 537 -6.57 36.59 51.36
N ASP A 538 -6.05 35.40 51.69
CA ASP A 538 -4.85 35.26 52.51
C ASP A 538 -3.68 34.73 51.69
N ASN A 539 -2.74 35.62 51.31
CA ASN A 539 -1.36 35.31 50.89
C ASN A 539 -1.18 34.16 49.86
N ASP A 540 -2.01 34.13 48.81
CA ASP A 540 -1.88 33.12 47.76
C ASP A 540 -0.66 33.37 46.87
N VAL A 541 0.17 32.34 46.69
CA VAL A 541 1.23 32.35 45.67
C VAL A 541 0.87 31.39 44.56
N ILE A 542 0.72 31.90 43.33
CA ILE A 542 0.48 31.06 42.14
C ILE A 542 1.48 31.42 41.06
N GLY A 543 1.75 30.53 40.12
CA GLY A 543 2.67 30.90 39.04
C GLY A 543 3.08 29.80 38.08
N VAL A 544 4.09 30.14 37.29
CA VAL A 544 4.78 29.25 36.36
C VAL A 544 6.14 28.87 36.93
N LEU A 545 6.47 27.58 36.88
CA LEU A 545 7.79 27.05 37.13
C LEU A 545 8.50 26.81 35.79
N PHE A 546 9.80 27.03 35.71
CA PHE A 546 10.61 26.74 34.54
C PHE A 546 12.04 26.38 34.92
N ALA A 547 12.74 25.71 34.00
CA ALA A 547 14.03 25.07 34.30
C ALA A 547 13.98 24.16 35.54
N PHE A 548 12.80 23.60 35.84
CA PHE A 548 12.55 22.80 37.04
C PHE A 548 13.28 21.45 36.97
N GLN A 549 14.12 21.17 37.97
CA GLN A 549 14.76 19.86 38.16
C GLN A 549 14.06 19.08 39.28
N LYS A 550 13.85 19.75 40.41
CA LYS A 550 13.22 19.27 41.63
C LYS A 550 12.80 20.48 42.47
N TRP A 551 12.07 20.23 43.54
CA TRP A 551 11.40 21.27 44.33
C TRP A 551 12.33 22.31 44.99
N ASP A 552 13.64 22.07 45.04
CA ASP A 552 14.67 22.99 45.52
C ASP A 552 15.51 23.61 44.38
N GLU A 553 15.26 23.23 43.12
CA GLU A 553 16.07 23.63 41.96
C GLU A 553 15.16 23.97 40.77
N PHE A 554 14.70 25.22 40.70
CA PHE A 554 13.89 25.74 39.60
C PHE A 554 13.98 27.28 39.52
N TYR A 555 13.43 27.86 38.46
CA TYR A 555 13.08 29.28 38.40
C TYR A 555 11.55 29.46 38.38
N GLY A 556 11.06 30.53 39.00
CA GLY A 556 9.64 30.79 39.17
C GLY A 556 9.25 32.15 38.61
N ALA A 557 8.07 32.21 38.00
CA ALA A 557 7.34 33.43 37.70
C ALA A 557 6.04 33.43 38.50
N LEU A 558 6.11 34.02 39.70
CA LEU A 558 5.09 33.91 40.73
C LEU A 558 4.32 35.21 40.92
N ILE A 559 3.03 35.10 41.21
CA ILE A 559 2.15 36.17 41.69
C ILE A 559 1.82 35.87 43.14
N ASP A 560 2.10 36.83 44.03
CA ASP A 560 1.76 36.81 45.46
C ASP A 560 0.60 37.77 45.74
N TYR A 561 -0.47 37.27 46.37
CA TYR A 561 -1.70 37.99 46.72
C TYR A 561 -1.78 38.33 48.22
N GLY A 562 -0.67 38.72 48.86
CA GLY A 562 -0.66 38.99 50.30
C GLY A 562 -1.33 40.28 50.80
N ASP A 563 -1.91 40.22 52.00
CA ASP A 563 -2.41 41.38 52.76
C ASP A 563 -1.29 41.95 53.65
N THR A 564 -0.61 42.97 53.15
CA THR A 564 0.09 43.91 54.04
C THR A 564 -0.39 45.31 53.68
N GLY A 565 -0.84 46.07 54.68
CA GLY A 565 -1.50 47.37 54.56
C GLY A 565 -0.67 48.52 53.97
N TRP A 566 0.21 48.27 52.99
CA TRP A 566 1.03 49.22 52.24
C TRP A 566 1.21 48.83 50.76
N GLY A 567 0.19 48.23 50.15
CA GLY A 567 0.11 47.97 48.70
C GLY A 567 0.73 46.63 48.31
N ALA A 568 -0.08 45.77 47.70
CA ALA A 568 0.32 44.42 47.27
C ALA A 568 1.65 44.47 46.49
N SER A 569 2.67 43.88 47.09
CA SER A 569 4.00 43.72 46.50
C SER A 569 3.96 42.44 45.68
N THR A 570 3.75 42.52 44.36
CA THR A 570 4.01 41.37 43.50
C THR A 570 5.50 41.25 43.29
N SER A 571 6.11 40.33 44.02
CA SER A 571 7.48 39.93 43.76
C SER A 571 7.45 38.75 42.81
N LEU A 572 8.03 38.91 41.62
CA LEU A 572 8.36 37.75 40.84
C LEU A 572 9.64 37.14 41.43
N VAL A 573 9.50 36.02 42.12
CA VAL A 573 10.61 35.37 42.82
C VAL A 573 11.18 34.26 41.95
N ALA A 574 12.44 34.42 41.51
CA ALA A 574 13.25 33.30 41.03
C ALA A 574 13.87 32.63 42.25
N ASP A 575 13.18 31.67 42.88
CA ASP A 575 13.65 31.05 44.13
C ASP A 575 14.17 29.62 43.96
N SER A 576 15.27 29.33 44.67
CA SER A 576 15.71 28.00 45.08
C SER A 576 15.73 28.04 46.61
N LEU A 577 14.83 27.29 47.27
CA LEU A 577 14.51 27.36 48.71
C LEU A 577 15.72 27.45 49.67
N ASP A 578 16.23 28.65 49.87
CA ASP A 578 16.21 29.27 51.18
C ASP A 578 15.47 30.58 50.92
N TRP A 579 14.32 30.82 51.56
CA TRP A 579 13.49 32.03 51.42
C TRP A 579 14.23 33.34 51.86
N GLN A 580 15.57 33.29 51.87
CA GLN A 580 16.51 34.38 51.96
C GLN A 580 17.00 34.78 50.55
N GLU A 581 16.42 35.87 50.04
CA GLU A 581 17.17 36.96 49.42
C GLU A 581 17.93 36.72 48.08
N ARG A 582 17.55 35.79 47.20
CA ARG A 582 18.28 35.70 45.90
C ARG A 582 17.84 36.68 44.82
N PHE A 583 16.59 37.19 44.83
CA PHE A 583 16.10 38.18 43.84
C PHE A 583 15.12 39.24 44.40
N ASN A 584 15.25 39.66 45.66
CA ASN A 584 14.41 40.75 46.17
C ASN A 584 14.88 42.11 45.62
N ASP A 585 14.18 42.58 44.59
CA ASP A 585 14.23 43.99 44.18
C ASP A 585 12.79 44.51 44.15
N ASP A 586 12.42 45.22 45.22
CA ASP A 586 11.09 45.75 45.55
C ASP A 586 10.63 46.91 44.63
N THR A 587 11.12 46.97 43.39
CA THR A 587 11.08 48.19 42.58
C THR A 587 10.06 48.20 41.44
N ALA A 588 9.36 47.10 41.16
CA ALA A 588 8.31 47.05 40.13
C ALA A 588 7.02 46.40 40.64
N ARG A 589 6.21 47.16 41.38
CA ARG A 589 4.89 46.71 41.87
C ARG A 589 3.81 47.03 40.85
N THR A 590 3.24 46.00 40.22
CA THR A 590 1.90 46.07 39.63
C THR A 590 0.95 45.34 40.56
N THR A 591 -0.26 45.84 40.78
CA THR A 591 -1.24 45.18 41.68
C THR A 591 -2.22 44.35 40.84
N PRO A 592 -1.98 43.03 40.64
CA PRO A 592 -2.99 42.13 40.10
C PRO A 592 -4.21 42.15 41.01
N LYS A 593 -5.38 42.04 40.40
CA LYS A 593 -6.64 42.13 41.13
C LYS A 593 -7.05 40.71 41.51
N ASN A 594 -7.27 40.47 42.80
CA ASN A 594 -7.77 39.19 43.29
C ASN A 594 -8.98 38.72 42.46
N GLY A 595 -8.93 37.47 42.02
CA GLY A 595 -9.98 36.78 41.26
C GLY A 595 -10.02 37.10 39.77
N ASN A 596 -9.22 38.06 39.29
CA ASN A 596 -9.11 38.36 37.86
C ASN A 596 -8.13 37.41 37.18
N TRP A 597 -8.43 37.08 35.92
CA TRP A 597 -7.52 36.37 35.04
C TRP A 597 -6.35 37.28 34.64
N HIS A 598 -5.15 36.75 34.77
CA HIS A 598 -3.89 37.38 34.39
C HIS A 598 -3.10 36.47 33.46
N ILE A 599 -2.32 37.06 32.54
CA ILE A 599 -1.37 36.33 31.69
C ILE A 599 0.04 36.58 32.21
N VAL A 600 0.69 35.51 32.66
CA VAL A 600 2.11 35.51 33.01
C VAL A 600 2.90 35.04 31.80
N LYS A 601 3.87 35.85 31.37
CA LYS A 601 4.81 35.48 30.30
C LYS A 601 6.25 35.53 30.82
N VAL A 602 7.00 34.47 30.55
CA VAL A 602 8.42 34.34 30.85
C VAL A 602 9.20 34.19 29.55
N GLU A 603 10.13 35.10 29.29
CA GLU A 603 11.11 34.98 28.23
C GLU A 603 12.41 34.45 28.84
N PHE A 604 12.64 33.14 28.73
CA PHE A 604 13.86 32.49 29.21
C PHE A 604 14.86 32.39 28.05
N TYR A 605 15.60 33.47 27.82
CA TYR A 605 16.30 33.72 26.55
C TYR A 605 17.80 33.37 26.57
N ARG A 606 18.39 33.14 27.76
CA ARG A 606 19.73 32.56 27.94
C ARG A 606 19.78 31.79 29.26
N PRO A 607 20.70 30.83 29.43
CA PRO A 607 20.89 30.17 30.73
C PRO A 607 21.06 31.18 31.86
N GLY A 608 20.20 31.12 32.87
CA GLY A 608 20.15 32.06 33.99
C GLY A 608 19.56 33.45 33.69
N TYR A 609 19.16 33.78 32.46
CA TYR A 609 18.56 35.08 32.11
C TYR A 609 17.09 34.93 31.75
N ALA A 610 16.23 35.70 32.43
CA ALA A 610 14.80 35.72 32.16
C ALA A 610 14.19 37.12 32.28
N ARG A 611 13.29 37.42 31.35
CA ARG A 611 12.39 38.59 31.41
C ARG A 611 10.98 38.14 31.74
N TYR A 612 10.31 38.91 32.58
CA TYR A 612 9.03 38.53 33.14
C TYR A 612 7.99 39.60 32.90
N TYR A 613 6.82 39.15 32.46
CA TYR A 613 5.74 40.02 32.06
C TYR A 613 4.43 39.59 32.74
N LEU A 614 3.66 40.58 33.18
CA LEU A 614 2.29 40.42 33.64
C LEU A 614 1.38 41.25 32.74
N ASP A 615 0.40 40.60 32.11
CA ASP A 615 -0.55 41.23 31.18
C ASP A 615 0.16 42.10 30.12
N ASN A 616 1.21 41.53 29.51
CA ASN A 616 2.11 42.16 28.54
C ASN A 616 2.97 43.34 29.06
N THR A 617 2.91 43.67 30.35
CA THR A 617 3.77 44.68 30.96
C THR A 617 5.06 44.02 31.45
N LEU A 618 6.23 44.49 31.00
CA LEU A 618 7.52 44.03 31.54
C LEU A 618 7.61 44.44 33.00
N ILE A 619 7.70 43.46 33.89
CA ILE A 619 7.84 43.66 35.33
C ILE A 619 9.30 43.61 35.73
N SER A 620 10.07 42.67 35.15
CA SER A 620 11.46 42.47 35.53
C SER A 620 12.32 41.85 34.43
N ASP A 621 13.60 42.18 34.45
CA ASP A 621 14.66 41.58 33.61
C ASP A 621 15.82 41.20 34.54
N LYS A 622 16.06 39.90 34.72
CA LYS A 622 16.96 39.38 35.76
C LYS A 622 17.94 38.35 35.20
N HIS A 623 19.07 38.24 35.89
CA HIS A 623 20.12 37.26 35.64
C HIS A 623 20.60 36.61 36.93
N ASP A 624 20.65 35.28 36.96
CA ASP A 624 21.26 34.48 38.01
C ASP A 624 22.76 34.29 37.77
N ALA A 625 23.59 34.92 38.61
CA ALA A 625 25.04 34.81 38.54
C ALA A 625 25.61 33.57 39.25
N GLN A 626 24.80 32.81 40.01
CA GLN A 626 25.23 31.69 40.85
C GLN A 626 24.82 30.33 40.31
N SER A 627 23.64 30.23 39.68
CA SER A 627 23.18 29.01 39.01
C SER A 627 22.77 29.36 37.57
N SER A 628 23.25 28.58 36.59
CA SER A 628 22.94 28.81 35.18
C SER A 628 22.16 27.63 34.65
N TYR A 629 21.00 27.32 35.26
CA TYR A 629 20.13 26.30 34.69
C TYR A 629 19.82 26.72 33.25
N SER A 630 20.10 25.82 32.32
CA SER A 630 19.91 26.04 30.89
C SER A 630 18.71 25.28 30.36
N GLN A 631 18.17 24.33 31.14
CA GLN A 631 17.08 23.45 30.76
C GLN A 631 16.33 22.93 31.99
N GLY A 632 15.08 22.49 31.82
CA GLY A 632 14.32 21.76 32.84
C GLY A 632 12.84 21.68 32.49
N ALA A 633 12.03 21.08 33.37
CA ALA A 633 10.58 21.02 33.19
C ALA A 633 9.95 22.43 33.32
N VAL A 634 8.76 22.57 32.73
CA VAL A 634 7.89 23.74 32.87
C VAL A 634 6.65 23.31 33.63
N GLY A 635 6.16 24.14 34.55
CA GLY A 635 5.06 23.75 35.41
C GLY A 635 4.20 24.89 35.88
N LEU A 636 3.16 24.50 36.60
CA LEU A 636 2.23 25.38 37.30
C LEU A 636 2.41 25.13 38.80
N VAL A 637 2.31 26.17 39.61
CA VAL A 637 2.45 26.06 41.07
C VAL A 637 1.28 26.70 41.79
N SER A 638 0.85 26.03 42.85
CA SER A 638 -0.01 26.60 43.90
C SER A 638 0.76 26.59 45.22
N GLY A 639 0.80 27.73 45.88
CA GLY A 639 1.62 28.00 47.05
C GLY A 639 0.88 27.87 48.39
N TYR A 640 1.57 28.29 49.45
CA TYR A 640 1.12 28.17 50.83
C TYR A 640 -0.13 29.01 51.14
N MET A 641 -0.88 28.57 52.15
CA MET A 641 -2.08 29.18 52.74
C MET A 641 -3.44 28.86 52.12
N GLY A 642 -3.46 28.07 51.04
CA GLY A 642 -4.65 27.29 50.67
C GLY A 642 -5.76 28.08 49.97
N GLY A 643 -5.46 29.17 49.29
CA GLY A 643 -6.44 29.92 48.53
C GLY A 643 -6.56 29.56 47.04
N GLY A 644 -6.03 28.41 46.61
CA GLY A 644 -6.40 27.75 45.35
C GLY A 644 -6.04 28.49 44.05
N ALA A 645 -5.33 27.82 43.15
CA ALA A 645 -4.98 28.35 41.84
C ALA A 645 -5.93 27.83 40.74
N HIS A 646 -6.24 28.69 39.77
CA HIS A 646 -6.96 28.34 38.54
C HIS A 646 -6.10 28.66 37.33
N PHE A 647 -5.99 27.72 36.39
CA PHE A 647 -5.25 27.86 35.14
C PHE A 647 -6.13 27.47 33.96
N ASP A 648 -6.12 28.31 32.92
CA ASP A 648 -6.92 28.12 31.70
C ASP A 648 -6.08 27.45 30.60
N TRP A 649 -4.92 28.00 30.30
CA TRP A 649 -3.98 27.39 29.37
C TRP A 649 -2.54 27.70 29.74
N ILE A 650 -1.63 26.86 29.26
CA ILE A 650 -0.18 27.07 29.28
C ILE A 650 0.44 26.57 27.98
N PHE A 651 1.40 27.32 27.45
CA PHE A 651 2.17 26.89 26.28
C PHE A 651 3.63 27.30 26.33
N VAL A 652 4.45 26.58 25.57
CA VAL A 652 5.86 26.86 25.33
C VAL A 652 6.11 27.08 23.84
N ARG A 653 6.78 28.18 23.50
CA ARG A 653 7.14 28.53 22.12
C ARG A 653 8.61 28.91 21.97
N LYS A 654 9.10 28.92 20.73
CA LYS A 654 10.47 29.34 20.41
C LYS A 654 10.69 30.81 20.75
N TYR A 655 11.85 31.15 21.28
CA TYR A 655 12.26 32.54 21.51
C TYR A 655 12.82 33.15 20.21
N PRO A 656 12.37 34.34 19.77
CA PRO A 656 12.97 35.03 18.63
C PRO A 656 14.01 36.05 19.09
N SER A 657 15.07 36.22 18.29
CA SER A 657 15.96 37.39 18.45
C SER A 657 15.27 38.70 18.05
N ILE A 658 14.33 38.65 17.09
CA ILE A 658 13.47 39.74 16.62
C ILE A 658 12.11 39.13 16.20
N ASP A 659 11.00 39.66 16.72
CA ASP A 659 9.66 39.20 16.31
C ASP A 659 9.38 39.48 14.81
N PRO A 660 8.71 38.56 14.09
CA PRO A 660 8.27 38.81 12.72
C PRO A 660 7.32 40.02 12.63
N ASP A 661 7.44 40.79 11.54
CA ASP A 661 6.49 41.87 11.26
C ASP A 661 5.33 41.35 10.41
N ILE A 662 4.13 41.85 10.69
CA ILE A 662 2.89 41.38 10.05
C ILE A 662 2.22 42.57 9.36
N SER A 663 2.05 42.45 8.05
CA SER A 663 1.25 43.37 7.25
C SER A 663 0.05 42.63 6.66
N TYR A 664 -1.02 43.37 6.38
CA TYR A 664 -2.27 42.82 5.85
C TYR A 664 -2.76 43.64 4.66
N ALA A 665 -3.46 42.97 3.75
CA ALA A 665 -4.10 43.59 2.61
C ALA A 665 -5.57 43.97 2.93
N THR A 666 -6.31 44.37 1.90
CA THR A 666 -7.76 44.55 1.99
C THR A 666 -8.47 43.20 2.11
N ILE A 667 -9.67 43.19 2.72
CA ILE A 667 -10.57 42.04 2.67
C ILE A 667 -11.03 41.86 1.22
N GLU A 668 -10.95 40.63 0.76
CA GLU A 668 -11.59 40.17 -0.46
C GLU A 668 -12.88 39.43 -0.05
N GLN A 669 -13.94 39.60 -0.83
CA GLN A 669 -15.17 38.83 -0.68
C GLN A 669 -15.27 37.89 -1.87
N TYR A 670 -15.68 36.66 -1.62
CA TYR A 670 -15.99 35.70 -2.66
C TYR A 670 -17.11 36.25 -3.54
N SER A 671 -16.78 36.69 -4.76
CA SER A 671 -17.80 37.07 -5.75
C SER A 671 -18.29 35.80 -6.42
N GLN A 672 -19.54 35.40 -6.13
CA GLN A 672 -20.27 34.49 -7.01
C GLN A 672 -20.51 35.20 -8.35
N SER A 673 -19.50 35.17 -9.22
CA SER A 673 -19.77 35.16 -10.65
C SER A 673 -20.40 33.80 -10.93
N GLN A 674 -21.48 33.76 -11.73
CA GLN A 674 -22.09 32.51 -12.20
C GLN A 674 -21.00 31.63 -12.80
N THR A 675 -20.48 30.69 -12.02
CA THR A 675 -19.52 29.71 -12.47
C THR A 675 -20.30 28.62 -13.16
N THR A 676 -20.20 28.57 -14.49
CA THR A 676 -20.17 27.27 -15.16
C THR A 676 -19.20 26.39 -14.38
N VAL A 677 -19.72 25.36 -13.69
CA VAL A 677 -18.90 24.36 -13.00
C VAL A 677 -17.87 23.86 -14.02
N LYS A 678 -16.58 24.00 -13.70
CA LYS A 678 -15.51 23.53 -14.59
C LYS A 678 -15.62 22.01 -14.66
N THR A 679 -16.19 21.49 -15.73
CA THR A 679 -16.17 20.04 -16.00
C THR A 679 -14.74 19.62 -16.31
N VAL A 680 -14.26 18.61 -15.60
CA VAL A 680 -12.95 17.99 -15.83
C VAL A 680 -13.18 16.60 -16.39
N PRO A 681 -12.26 16.02 -17.17
CA PRO A 681 -12.36 14.61 -17.48
C PRO A 681 -12.27 13.79 -16.19
N ALA A 682 -13.14 12.79 -16.07
CA ALA A 682 -13.23 11.94 -14.90
C ALA A 682 -13.60 10.51 -15.28
N ARG A 683 -13.24 9.57 -14.42
CA ARG A 683 -13.41 8.14 -14.61
C ARG A 683 -14.06 7.52 -13.39
N ALA A 684 -15.13 6.77 -13.61
CA ALA A 684 -15.78 5.97 -12.59
C ALA A 684 -15.30 4.51 -12.74
N TYR A 685 -14.59 4.01 -11.74
CA TYR A 685 -14.09 2.64 -11.72
C TYR A 685 -14.99 1.74 -10.88
N ASP A 686 -15.13 0.49 -11.30
CA ASP A 686 -15.63 -0.63 -10.51
C ASP A 686 -14.49 -1.61 -10.27
N LEU A 687 -14.17 -1.79 -8.99
CA LEU A 687 -13.07 -2.60 -8.47
C LEU A 687 -13.54 -3.97 -7.96
N GLN A 688 -14.85 -4.22 -7.92
CA GLN A 688 -15.41 -5.46 -7.36
C GLN A 688 -14.81 -6.73 -8.00
N PRO A 689 -14.62 -6.82 -9.34
CA PRO A 689 -14.05 -8.02 -9.94
C PRO A 689 -12.60 -8.29 -9.51
N PHE A 690 -11.84 -7.25 -9.21
CA PHE A 690 -10.48 -7.37 -8.66
C PHE A 690 -10.52 -7.80 -7.19
N VAL A 691 -11.37 -7.17 -6.38
CA VAL A 691 -11.54 -7.51 -4.96
C VAL A 691 -11.97 -8.96 -4.79
N GLU A 692 -12.87 -9.48 -5.63
CA GLU A 692 -13.25 -10.89 -5.64
C GLU A 692 -12.01 -11.79 -5.83
N CYS A 693 -11.16 -11.48 -6.80
CA CYS A 693 -9.92 -12.25 -7.01
C CYS A 693 -8.91 -12.11 -5.86
N LEU A 694 -8.88 -10.99 -5.14
CA LEU A 694 -8.07 -10.84 -3.93
C LEU A 694 -8.58 -11.71 -2.78
N MET A 695 -9.88 -11.64 -2.49
CA MET A 695 -10.54 -12.40 -1.42
C MET A 695 -10.44 -13.91 -1.64
N ASP A 696 -10.59 -14.32 -2.89
CA ASP A 696 -10.45 -15.71 -3.31
C ASP A 696 -8.99 -16.14 -3.51
N GLN A 697 -8.03 -15.24 -3.26
CA GLN A 697 -6.61 -15.57 -3.36
C GLN A 697 -6.24 -16.13 -4.75
N ARG A 698 -6.75 -15.52 -5.82
CA ARG A 698 -6.49 -15.93 -7.21
C ARG A 698 -5.20 -15.35 -7.78
N TYR A 699 -4.74 -15.94 -8.89
CA TYR A 699 -3.52 -15.60 -9.61
C TYR A 699 -3.84 -14.95 -10.96
N PHE A 700 -2.98 -14.04 -11.36
CA PHE A 700 -3.00 -13.34 -12.64
C PHE A 700 -1.76 -13.72 -13.44
N GLY A 701 -1.93 -13.89 -14.75
CA GLY A 701 -0.86 -14.05 -15.70
C GLY A 701 -0.37 -12.70 -16.22
N THR A 702 0.88 -12.34 -15.94
CA THR A 702 1.48 -11.05 -16.34
C THR A 702 2.86 -11.22 -16.99
N TYR A 703 3.28 -10.26 -17.81
CA TYR A 703 4.58 -10.32 -18.49
C TYR A 703 5.77 -10.07 -17.57
N SER A 704 5.59 -9.25 -16.54
CA SER A 704 6.65 -8.84 -15.61
C SER A 704 6.76 -9.72 -14.36
N GLY A 705 5.74 -10.54 -14.08
CA GLY A 705 5.70 -11.41 -12.91
C GLY A 705 6.67 -12.59 -12.99
N TRP A 706 7.01 -13.16 -11.83
CA TRP A 706 7.82 -14.38 -11.78
C TRP A 706 7.01 -15.58 -12.28
N SER A 707 7.55 -16.30 -13.26
CA SER A 707 6.99 -17.55 -13.74
C SER A 707 7.03 -18.65 -12.68
N PHE A 708 6.27 -19.71 -12.90
CA PHE A 708 6.33 -20.88 -12.02
C PHE A 708 7.75 -21.43 -11.85
N PHE A 709 8.57 -21.41 -12.90
CA PHE A 709 9.96 -21.91 -12.82
C PHE A 709 10.84 -21.04 -11.92
N GLU A 710 10.66 -19.72 -11.99
CA GLU A 710 11.37 -18.77 -11.13
C GLU A 710 10.94 -18.89 -9.67
N ARG A 711 9.69 -19.32 -9.40
CA ARG A 711 9.22 -19.66 -8.05
C ARG A 711 9.88 -20.92 -7.51
N LEU A 712 10.16 -21.92 -8.35
CA LEU A 712 10.93 -23.11 -7.95
C LEU A 712 12.40 -22.79 -7.66
N GLU A 713 12.92 -21.72 -8.27
CA GLU A 713 14.30 -21.24 -8.09
C GLU A 713 14.41 -20.13 -7.03
N ASN A 714 13.28 -19.54 -6.64
CA ASN A 714 13.17 -18.27 -5.90
C ASN A 714 14.16 -17.21 -6.42
N SER A 715 14.20 -17.03 -7.74
CA SER A 715 15.11 -16.13 -8.45
C SER A 715 14.58 -15.82 -9.85
N ASN A 716 14.73 -14.56 -10.28
CA ASN A 716 14.40 -14.11 -11.64
C ASN A 716 15.59 -14.15 -12.62
N ARG A 717 16.71 -14.78 -12.24
CA ARG A 717 17.95 -14.79 -13.04
C ARG A 717 17.74 -15.32 -14.46
N ASN A 718 16.83 -16.28 -14.62
CA ASN A 718 16.56 -16.96 -15.89
C ASN A 718 15.33 -16.42 -16.63
N HIS A 719 14.69 -15.35 -16.14
CA HIS A 719 13.43 -14.80 -16.66
C HIS A 719 13.45 -14.66 -18.18
N GLU A 720 14.41 -13.89 -18.70
CA GLU A 720 14.57 -13.61 -20.13
C GLU A 720 14.79 -14.88 -20.97
N GLY A 721 15.47 -15.87 -20.39
CA GLY A 721 15.65 -17.19 -21.02
C GLY A 721 14.33 -17.94 -21.15
N TYR A 722 13.54 -17.94 -20.08
CA TYR A 722 12.23 -18.59 -20.06
C TYR A 722 11.21 -17.89 -20.95
N VAL A 723 11.18 -16.55 -20.99
CA VAL A 723 10.32 -15.79 -21.91
C VAL A 723 10.66 -16.13 -23.36
N ARG A 724 11.95 -16.14 -23.75
CA ARG A 724 12.35 -16.50 -25.12
C ARG A 724 11.97 -17.94 -25.47
N LEU A 725 12.12 -18.85 -24.52
CA LEU A 725 11.78 -20.26 -24.72
C LEU A 725 10.27 -20.44 -24.89
N ALA A 726 9.47 -19.81 -24.03
CA ALA A 726 8.01 -19.84 -24.11
C ALA A 726 7.48 -19.27 -25.44
N LYS A 727 8.01 -18.11 -25.89
CA LYS A 727 7.66 -17.53 -27.19
C LYS A 727 7.93 -18.51 -28.34
N ARG A 728 9.10 -19.15 -28.33
CA ARG A 728 9.43 -20.18 -29.34
C ARG A 728 8.44 -21.34 -29.30
N MET A 729 8.08 -21.84 -28.12
CA MET A 729 7.12 -22.95 -28.01
C MET A 729 5.73 -22.55 -28.49
N GLN A 730 5.27 -21.35 -28.15
CA GLN A 730 4.02 -20.78 -28.62
C GLN A 730 4.00 -20.61 -30.16
N ASP A 731 5.11 -20.16 -30.76
CA ASP A 731 5.29 -20.10 -32.22
C ASP A 731 5.19 -21.47 -32.88
N GLU A 732 5.95 -22.44 -32.38
CA GLU A 732 5.99 -23.80 -32.92
C GLU A 732 4.63 -24.52 -32.82
N MET A 733 3.87 -24.26 -31.76
CA MET A 733 2.56 -24.87 -31.52
C MET A 733 1.39 -24.07 -32.10
N GLY A 734 1.62 -22.86 -32.62
CA GLY A 734 0.57 -21.96 -33.10
C GLY A 734 -0.37 -21.48 -31.98
N ILE A 735 0.12 -21.37 -30.75
CA ILE A 735 -0.66 -20.95 -29.57
C ILE A 735 -0.35 -19.48 -29.30
N LYS A 736 -1.16 -18.58 -29.86
CA LYS A 736 -1.08 -17.13 -29.65
C LYS A 736 -2.46 -16.52 -29.49
N TYR A 737 -2.53 -15.37 -28.82
CA TYR A 737 -3.73 -14.54 -28.80
C TYR A 737 -3.60 -13.46 -29.87
N GLY A 738 -4.21 -13.70 -31.04
CA GLY A 738 -3.97 -12.87 -32.22
C GLY A 738 -2.51 -12.90 -32.63
N ASN A 739 -1.82 -11.76 -32.54
CA ASN A 739 -0.38 -11.64 -32.82
C ASN A 739 0.49 -11.58 -31.56
N GLU A 740 -0.11 -11.69 -30.36
CA GLU A 740 0.58 -11.55 -29.08
C GLU A 740 0.79 -12.90 -28.39
N TYR A 741 1.85 -12.99 -27.61
CA TYR A 741 2.24 -14.19 -26.87
C TYR A 741 1.62 -14.19 -25.48
N TYR A 742 1.13 -15.32 -24.99
CA TYR A 742 0.72 -15.44 -23.59
C TYR A 742 1.89 -15.18 -22.64
N PRO A 743 1.69 -14.42 -21.55
CA PRO A 743 2.71 -14.21 -20.54
C PRO A 743 3.02 -15.51 -19.79
N ILE A 744 4.19 -15.55 -19.16
CA ILE A 744 4.62 -16.68 -18.31
C ILE A 744 4.62 -16.34 -16.82
N GLY A 745 4.54 -15.05 -16.47
CA GLY A 745 4.59 -14.60 -15.09
C GLY A 745 3.32 -14.97 -14.36
N LEU A 746 3.46 -15.35 -13.10
CA LEU A 746 2.37 -15.55 -12.15
C LEU A 746 2.46 -14.44 -11.11
N VAL A 747 1.33 -13.80 -10.81
CA VAL A 747 1.22 -12.81 -9.74
C VAL A 747 -0.01 -13.12 -8.93
N SER A 748 0.15 -13.20 -7.62
CA SER A 748 -0.96 -13.17 -6.67
C SER A 748 -0.66 -12.16 -5.58
N PHE A 749 -1.68 -11.80 -4.81
CA PHE A 749 -1.54 -10.82 -3.74
C PHE A 749 -1.66 -11.46 -2.36
N THR A 750 -0.89 -10.92 -1.43
CA THR A 750 -0.75 -11.40 -0.06
C THR A 750 -1.11 -10.25 0.89
N ILE A 751 -2.20 -10.40 1.64
CA ILE A 751 -2.79 -9.34 2.46
C ILE A 751 -3.01 -9.88 3.88
N PRO A 752 -2.13 -9.57 4.86
CA PRO A 752 -2.25 -10.05 6.23
C PRO A 752 -3.37 -9.30 6.99
N HIS A 753 -4.62 -9.55 6.61
CA HIS A 753 -5.82 -8.92 7.16
C HIS A 753 -6.92 -9.95 7.33
N ARG A 754 -7.67 -9.90 8.45
CA ARG A 754 -8.64 -10.95 8.81
C ARG A 754 -9.67 -11.27 7.73
N VAL A 755 -10.12 -10.25 7.00
CA VAL A 755 -11.13 -10.39 5.94
C VAL A 755 -10.55 -11.03 4.67
N TYR A 756 -9.30 -10.68 4.30
CA TYR A 756 -8.67 -11.15 3.07
C TYR A 756 -7.90 -12.47 3.23
N ASP A 757 -7.22 -12.64 4.37
CA ASP A 757 -6.44 -13.82 4.69
C ASP A 757 -6.25 -13.97 6.22
N GLU A 758 -7.23 -14.62 6.84
CA GLU A 758 -7.21 -14.89 8.28
C GLU A 758 -6.00 -15.74 8.71
N LYS A 759 -5.60 -16.71 7.89
CA LYS A 759 -4.48 -17.61 8.22
C LYS A 759 -3.18 -16.83 8.28
N LEU A 760 -2.91 -16.01 7.27
CA LEU A 760 -1.72 -15.16 7.24
C LEU A 760 -1.75 -14.10 8.34
N PHE A 761 -2.90 -13.48 8.58
CA PHE A 761 -3.08 -12.53 9.69
C PHE A 761 -2.66 -13.17 11.03
N ASN A 762 -3.14 -14.38 11.31
CA ASN A 762 -2.79 -15.10 12.54
C ASN A 762 -1.29 -15.42 12.63
N ILE A 763 -0.64 -15.74 11.50
CA ILE A 763 0.81 -15.94 11.44
C ILE A 763 1.55 -14.64 11.80
N PHE A 764 1.16 -13.50 11.20
CA PHE A 764 1.76 -12.19 11.48
C PHE A 764 1.63 -11.81 12.95
N VAL A 765 0.44 -11.98 13.54
CA VAL A 765 0.21 -11.76 14.98
C VAL A 765 1.08 -12.68 15.83
N SER A 766 1.16 -13.98 15.50
CA SER A 766 1.94 -14.95 16.26
C SER A 766 3.45 -14.69 16.22
N LEU A 767 3.94 -14.15 15.10
CA LEU A 767 5.34 -13.82 14.88
C LEU A 767 5.68 -12.37 15.27
N GLN A 768 4.69 -11.60 15.73
CA GLN A 768 4.82 -10.16 16.05
C GLN A 768 5.36 -9.35 14.86
N ILE A 769 4.95 -9.70 13.65
CA ILE A 769 5.29 -8.98 12.41
C ILE A 769 4.19 -7.96 12.14
N ALA A 770 4.57 -6.69 11.98
CA ALA A 770 3.67 -5.63 11.52
C ALA A 770 3.91 -5.37 10.02
N PRO A 771 2.85 -5.28 9.18
CA PRO A 771 3.00 -4.87 7.80
C PRO A 771 3.53 -3.42 7.69
N GLU A 772 4.52 -3.21 6.83
CA GLU A 772 5.19 -1.94 6.59
C GLU A 772 4.59 -1.22 5.36
N GLU A 773 4.39 0.09 5.46
CA GLU A 773 4.04 0.94 4.31
C GLU A 773 5.12 0.84 3.22
N GLY A 774 4.70 0.80 1.95
CA GLY A 774 5.66 0.79 0.84
C GLY A 774 6.09 -0.60 0.37
N VAL A 775 5.74 -1.68 1.08
CA VAL A 775 6.08 -3.06 0.67
C VAL A 775 4.97 -3.63 -0.21
N SER A 776 5.28 -3.89 -1.49
CA SER A 776 4.32 -4.47 -2.45
C SER A 776 3.74 -5.79 -1.94
N SER A 777 2.42 -5.90 -1.98
CA SER A 777 1.64 -7.10 -1.65
C SER A 777 1.70 -8.18 -2.73
N ALA A 778 2.38 -7.94 -3.86
CA ALA A 778 2.67 -8.99 -4.82
C ALA A 778 3.46 -10.12 -4.14
N ASP A 779 3.00 -11.35 -4.28
CA ASP A 779 3.40 -12.50 -3.48
C ASP A 779 4.92 -12.74 -3.39
N TYR A 780 5.64 -12.74 -4.51
CA TYR A 780 7.10 -12.94 -4.51
C TYR A 780 7.86 -11.80 -3.83
N ASN A 781 7.37 -10.56 -3.91
CA ASN A 781 7.95 -9.42 -3.18
C ASN A 781 7.66 -9.55 -1.68
N PHE A 782 6.39 -9.77 -1.36
CA PHE A 782 5.91 -9.85 0.02
C PHE A 782 6.60 -10.98 0.79
N LEU A 783 6.62 -12.19 0.24
CA LEU A 783 7.18 -13.35 0.94
C LEU A 783 8.69 -13.23 1.15
N ASN A 784 9.44 -12.77 0.15
CA ASN A 784 10.88 -12.61 0.30
C ASN A 784 11.23 -11.50 1.31
N HIS A 785 10.45 -10.41 1.34
CA HIS A 785 10.65 -9.34 2.31
C HIS A 785 10.39 -9.85 3.75
N TYR A 786 9.22 -10.40 4.04
CA TYR A 786 8.85 -10.74 5.42
C TYR A 786 9.47 -12.05 5.94
N PHE A 787 9.80 -13.01 5.07
CA PHE A 787 10.22 -14.35 5.50
C PHE A 787 11.63 -14.77 5.07
N LYS A 788 12.33 -13.99 4.22
CA LYS A 788 13.68 -14.36 3.74
C LYS A 788 14.77 -13.37 4.12
N SER A 789 14.82 -12.20 3.50
CA SER A 789 15.98 -11.29 3.61
C SER A 789 15.64 -9.84 3.97
N ARG A 790 14.35 -9.48 4.10
CA ARG A 790 13.87 -8.08 4.23
C ARG A 790 14.25 -7.15 3.08
N ASP A 791 14.83 -7.67 2.00
CA ASP A 791 15.08 -6.88 0.80
C ASP A 791 13.81 -6.75 -0.04
N VAL A 792 13.56 -5.54 -0.55
CA VAL A 792 12.49 -5.30 -1.52
C VAL A 792 13.01 -5.66 -2.92
N ILE A 793 12.33 -6.58 -3.60
CA ILE A 793 12.73 -7.04 -4.95
C ILE A 793 12.16 -6.12 -6.05
N SER A 794 11.09 -5.37 -5.77
CA SER A 794 10.45 -4.40 -6.67
C SER A 794 10.62 -2.95 -6.22
N SER A 795 10.05 -2.01 -6.99
CA SER A 795 9.85 -0.63 -6.56
C SER A 795 8.84 -0.53 -5.40
N THR A 796 8.79 0.64 -4.77
CA THR A 796 7.86 1.00 -3.70
C THR A 796 6.40 0.68 -4.07
N GLY A 797 5.69 0.03 -3.15
CA GLY A 797 4.25 -0.22 -3.22
C GLY A 797 3.44 0.97 -2.71
N TYR A 798 2.31 1.25 -3.35
CA TYR A 798 1.40 2.33 -3.00
C TYR A 798 0.05 1.76 -2.56
N ARG A 799 -0.64 2.45 -1.65
CA ARG A 799 -2.01 2.08 -1.28
C ARG A 799 -2.94 2.25 -2.49
N VAL A 800 -3.97 1.40 -2.56
CA VAL A 800 -4.94 1.38 -3.67
C VAL A 800 -6.25 2.02 -3.19
N TRP A 801 -6.70 3.05 -3.88
CA TRP A 801 -7.96 3.75 -3.59
C TRP A 801 -9.12 2.75 -3.57
N GLY A 802 -9.99 2.86 -2.56
CA GLY A 802 -11.15 1.98 -2.37
C GLY A 802 -10.85 0.65 -1.68
N ILE A 803 -9.60 0.16 -1.69
CA ILE A 803 -9.23 -1.13 -1.07
C ILE A 803 -8.43 -0.93 0.22
N SER A 804 -7.34 -0.17 0.15
CA SER A 804 -6.46 0.12 1.29
C SER A 804 -6.34 1.61 1.58
N TYR A 805 -7.23 2.44 1.04
CA TYR A 805 -7.21 3.86 1.33
C TYR A 805 -8.61 4.48 1.18
N GLU A 806 -9.05 5.16 2.25
CA GLU A 806 -10.35 5.85 2.34
C GLU A 806 -10.32 7.03 3.36
N ASP A 807 -11.34 7.90 3.27
CA ASP A 807 -11.74 8.90 4.27
C ASP A 807 -12.36 8.22 5.51
N PRO A 808 -11.90 8.51 6.74
CA PRO A 808 -12.36 7.85 7.97
C PRO A 808 -13.87 7.92 8.25
N ASN A 809 -14.64 8.72 7.52
CA ASN A 809 -16.07 8.91 7.76
C ASN A 809 -17.00 7.99 6.93
N ASN A 810 -16.50 7.14 6.04
CA ASN A 810 -17.34 6.30 5.18
C ASN A 810 -16.88 4.83 5.03
N PRO A 811 -16.69 4.07 6.11
CA PRO A 811 -16.19 2.70 6.03
C PRO A 811 -17.11 1.79 5.20
N ASN A 812 -16.56 1.05 4.23
CA ASN A 812 -17.29 -0.03 3.57
C ASN A 812 -17.60 -1.16 4.58
N PRO A 813 -18.87 -1.49 4.85
CA PRO A 813 -19.25 -2.50 5.85
C PRO A 813 -18.75 -3.92 5.52
N ASN A 814 -18.44 -4.21 4.25
CA ASN A 814 -17.95 -5.51 3.80
C ASN A 814 -16.42 -5.65 3.85
N LEU A 815 -15.68 -4.52 3.79
CA LEU A 815 -14.22 -4.52 3.69
C LEU A 815 -13.51 -3.93 4.92
N HIS A 816 -14.26 -3.51 5.95
CA HIS A 816 -13.76 -2.82 7.14
C HIS A 816 -13.03 -1.51 6.78
N ASN A 817 -12.44 -0.82 7.77
CA ASN A 817 -11.74 0.45 7.56
C ASN A 817 -10.53 0.26 6.62
N PRO A 818 -10.54 0.82 5.39
CA PRO A 818 -9.47 0.59 4.42
C PRO A 818 -8.09 1.04 4.88
N ARG A 819 -7.98 1.96 5.86
CA ARG A 819 -6.69 2.34 6.45
C ARG A 819 -6.02 1.18 7.19
N GLU A 820 -6.81 0.26 7.72
CA GLU A 820 -6.34 -0.93 8.44
C GLU A 820 -5.96 -2.07 7.49
N VAL A 821 -6.35 -2.00 6.22
CA VAL A 821 -5.99 -3.00 5.20
C VAL A 821 -4.57 -2.71 4.68
N PRO A 822 -3.58 -3.59 4.96
CA PRO A 822 -2.19 -3.39 4.57
C PRO A 822 -1.96 -3.94 3.15
N PHE A 823 -2.65 -3.33 2.17
CA PHE A 823 -2.53 -3.72 0.76
C PHE A 823 -1.82 -2.63 -0.04
N PHE A 824 -0.74 -3.02 -0.71
CA PHE A 824 0.09 -2.11 -1.48
C PHE A 824 0.43 -2.72 -2.83
N MET A 825 0.45 -1.92 -3.89
CA MET A 825 0.84 -2.37 -5.21
C MET A 825 1.93 -1.47 -5.76
N ASP A 826 3.01 -2.06 -6.26
CA ASP A 826 4.01 -1.33 -7.02
C ASP A 826 3.44 -0.91 -8.39
N TYR A 827 3.98 0.17 -8.95
CA TYR A 827 3.46 0.74 -10.20
C TYR A 827 3.51 -0.25 -11.36
N GLY A 828 4.58 -1.05 -11.49
CA GLY A 828 4.72 -2.03 -12.57
C GLY A 828 3.64 -3.11 -12.52
N THR A 829 3.39 -3.67 -11.34
CA THR A 829 2.31 -4.63 -11.12
C THR A 829 0.93 -3.99 -11.35
N ALA A 830 0.71 -2.77 -10.88
CA ALA A 830 -0.55 -2.07 -11.12
C ALA A 830 -0.81 -1.79 -12.61
N VAL A 831 0.21 -1.43 -13.38
CA VAL A 831 0.08 -1.27 -14.84
C VAL A 831 -0.29 -2.60 -15.50
N ALA A 832 0.30 -3.72 -15.07
CA ALA A 832 -0.05 -5.03 -15.60
C ALA A 832 -1.51 -5.42 -15.31
N ILE A 833 -2.02 -5.12 -14.12
CA ILE A 833 -3.38 -5.50 -13.70
C ILE A 833 -4.45 -4.50 -14.17
N PHE A 834 -4.24 -3.21 -13.97
CA PHE A 834 -5.21 -2.14 -14.23
C PHE A 834 -4.97 -1.38 -15.54
N GLY A 835 -3.79 -1.53 -16.14
CA GLY A 835 -3.30 -0.66 -17.20
C GLY A 835 -2.71 0.64 -16.70
N ALA A 836 -2.07 1.38 -17.60
CA ALA A 836 -1.39 2.65 -17.26
C ALA A 836 -2.34 3.70 -16.65
N GLU A 837 -3.52 3.88 -17.25
CA GLU A 837 -4.53 4.82 -16.76
C GLU A 837 -5.06 4.39 -15.37
N GLY A 838 -5.56 3.16 -15.24
CA GLY A 838 -6.04 2.65 -13.96
C GLY A 838 -4.96 2.63 -12.87
N ALA A 839 -3.69 2.40 -13.22
CA ALA A 839 -2.58 2.48 -12.27
C ALA A 839 -2.27 3.92 -11.81
N ASN A 840 -2.48 4.92 -12.67
CA ASN A 840 -2.31 6.32 -12.30
C ASN A 840 -3.47 6.80 -11.41
N ASP A 841 -4.69 6.37 -11.72
CA ASP A 841 -5.90 6.80 -11.02
C ASP A 841 -6.11 6.06 -9.68
N LEU A 842 -5.77 4.76 -9.60
CA LEU A 842 -6.10 3.95 -8.44
C LEU A 842 -4.97 3.85 -7.41
N LEU A 843 -3.73 4.21 -7.75
CA LEU A 843 -2.63 4.24 -6.78
C LEU A 843 -2.49 5.60 -6.11
N LYS A 844 -2.43 5.60 -4.77
CA LYS A 844 -2.11 6.80 -4.00
C LYS A 844 -0.58 7.03 -3.98
N ARG A 845 -0.09 7.71 -5.02
CA ARG A 845 1.34 7.99 -5.23
C ARG A 845 1.86 9.23 -4.53
#